data_AF-A0A132C0E2-F1
#
_entry.id   AF-A0A132C0E2-F1
#
_cell.length_a   1.000
_cell.length_b   1.000
_cell.length_c   1.000
_cell.angle_alpha   90.00
_cell.angle_beta   90.00
_cell.angle_gamma   90.00
#
_symmetry.space_group_name_H-M   'P 1'
#
loop_
_entity.id
_entity.type
_entity.pdbx_description
1 polymer ?
#
loop_
_entity_poly.entity_id
_entity_poly.type
_entity_poly.pdbx_seq_one_letter_code
_entity_poly.pdbx_strand_id
1 'polypeptide(L)'
;MNHTSPSASTAPPLAAQIQTRRFSPQHGLYPLQRYVHAFGASVVNCFDLWAWKQATALTWVSVRLVVRAGTVRARLVHITADGSRHLLGELTQTGAGTQVLPAFQIAELEGAILPEIEDEDGKANYDLLFVTDDQPVTPDLRINYIFCTYKRAEYVQHNAQVFRDYLRRYHATQEAYLTVVDNGHDGSPDGGANACGVTPDTHVSVFANNNTGGAGGFGRGLYESCYGALAPQGFSHVCLLDDDIYLHPEMFARNTAFMRYVKPGYHVGGPMYPTSEAEKIPRHSACFGHKHRGTVHPSDTALGAGLDTGDIPGFLTMDRSPDSTGWWWSCFAVADVHRIGLPYPFFIKMDDVEYSLRLQEAGVKLVIPFSFWVLHDDFEEKYSAAMQYFRFRNRWVLLAQQDRIGDLGVFVAEYDTLVRNFVSARKYEHAQLLLDAMDHFLQGPEYLIAREKDILAGIFAVVRREKNGPMAAPLDAAPLVNGLDAPSSARNARLTARTWNNHFLPLKDSATLDTTRPHSPLDVRRARQVHYWNSRKNLGYTVERDSRRAFRQMLHLRQLRTRIQTEFPGLLPRYRRAKAYLTSPVFWSDYGKHGTAPRLHPAPGDQAMHRLQHTVAQLVAQQRPDRGVTAEDHAFFNSLRNRYKGQRCFVLGNGPSLSVGDLELLKSEITFAANKIYLCFDETDWRPTFYSVEDLLVAQNCRAEILAVDRTTKIFADHMLPYLPRQANHHYARWLPPMDNRSPFREFSTDLTKGICWGSSITYSMLQMAVHMGFSEIYILGLDHSYVEPSTKEGGALISEGEVNHFHPEYRKPGERWHYPVLDRLEHSYQFAKDYCEALGVQVYNASRVSKLEIFPRVDLDDVLQNTQIKNSNCPD
;
A
#
# COMPACT_ATOMS: atom_id res chain seq x y z
N MET A 1 60.19 30.78 -14.91
CA MET A 1 60.19 29.54 -14.10
C MET A 1 59.17 29.72 -12.98
N ASN A 2 58.20 28.80 -12.95
CA ASN A 2 57.22 28.50 -11.89
C ASN A 2 56.31 29.64 -11.40
N HIS A 3 55.15 29.74 -12.05
CA HIS A 3 53.92 30.23 -11.45
C HIS A 3 53.37 29.16 -10.49
N THR A 4 53.05 29.59 -9.26
CA THR A 4 52.37 28.83 -8.22
C THR A 4 50.87 28.74 -8.51
N SER A 5 50.35 27.52 -8.61
CA SER A 5 48.92 27.21 -8.64
C SER A 5 48.31 27.28 -7.23
N PRO A 6 47.06 27.74 -7.05
CA PRO A 6 46.38 27.64 -5.77
C PRO A 6 45.97 26.19 -5.49
N SER A 7 46.20 25.73 -4.26
CA SER A 7 45.82 24.41 -3.77
C SER A 7 44.30 24.22 -3.86
N ALA A 8 43.88 23.21 -4.62
CA ALA A 8 42.52 22.69 -4.55
C ALA A 8 42.28 22.09 -3.16
N SER A 9 41.38 22.71 -2.41
CA SER A 9 40.75 22.10 -1.24
C SER A 9 40.03 20.83 -1.71
N THR A 10 40.57 19.66 -1.36
CA THR A 10 39.87 18.39 -1.57
C THR A 10 38.70 18.34 -0.59
N ALA A 11 37.49 18.45 -1.11
CA ALA A 11 36.28 18.14 -0.36
C ALA A 11 36.41 16.72 0.23
N PRO A 12 36.04 16.48 1.50
CA PRO A 12 36.10 15.16 2.09
C PRO A 12 35.18 14.19 1.31
N PRO A 13 35.50 12.88 1.25
CA PRO A 13 34.66 11.90 0.58
C PRO A 13 33.23 11.93 1.12
N LEU A 14 32.24 11.83 0.24
CA LEU A 14 30.79 11.93 0.52
C LEU A 14 30.36 11.10 1.75
N ALA A 15 30.99 9.95 1.98
CA ALA A 15 30.77 9.08 3.13
C ALA A 15 31.02 9.76 4.50
N ALA A 16 31.94 10.73 4.59
CA ALA A 16 32.23 11.44 5.84
C ALA A 16 31.21 12.54 6.16
N GLN A 17 30.40 12.96 5.18
CA GLN A 17 29.42 14.04 5.34
C GLN A 17 28.03 13.54 5.79
N ILE A 18 27.73 12.25 5.62
CA ILE A 18 26.37 11.69 5.78
C ILE A 18 26.21 10.85 7.07
N GLN A 19 27.31 10.49 7.75
CA GLN A 19 27.24 9.61 8.93
C GLN A 19 26.65 10.30 10.17
N THR A 20 25.52 9.79 10.65
CA THR A 20 24.92 10.18 11.94
C THR A 20 24.88 8.98 12.90
N ARG A 21 25.03 9.21 14.21
CA ARG A 21 24.95 8.17 15.27
C ARG A 21 23.50 7.74 15.58
N ARG A 22 22.66 7.66 14.56
CA ARG A 22 21.29 7.12 14.63
C ARG A 22 21.37 5.61 14.42
N PHE A 23 20.51 4.82 15.10
CA PHE A 23 20.58 3.36 15.29
C PHE A 23 21.47 2.85 16.44
N SER A 24 20.94 2.87 17.67
CA SER A 24 21.46 2.09 18.81
C SER A 24 20.80 0.70 18.85
N PRO A 25 21.47 -0.37 19.32
CA PRO A 25 20.85 -1.68 19.58
C PRO A 25 19.61 -1.64 20.49
N GLN A 26 19.37 -0.52 21.17
CA GLN A 26 18.23 -0.30 22.08
C GLN A 26 16.94 0.15 21.36
N HIS A 27 17.00 0.62 20.11
CA HIS A 27 15.83 1.03 19.34
C HIS A 27 15.44 -0.07 18.34
N GLY A 28 14.17 -0.48 18.33
CA GLY A 28 13.67 -1.51 17.41
C GLY A 28 13.88 -1.11 15.94
N LEU A 29 14.59 -1.94 15.18
CA LEU A 29 14.81 -1.75 13.74
C LEU A 29 13.69 -2.44 12.94
N TYR A 30 12.97 -1.68 12.14
CA TYR A 30 12.00 -2.21 11.19
C TYR A 30 12.72 -2.71 9.94
N PRO A 31 12.51 -3.98 9.51
CA PRO A 31 13.03 -4.46 8.25
C PRO A 31 12.27 -3.83 7.08
N LEU A 32 13.02 -3.39 6.05
CA LEU A 32 12.47 -2.84 4.82
C LEU A 32 12.59 -3.81 3.65
N GLN A 33 13.79 -4.36 3.45
CA GLN A 33 14.11 -5.22 2.32
C GLN A 33 15.29 -6.12 2.68
N ARG A 34 15.15 -7.44 2.53
CA ARG A 34 16.24 -8.41 2.65
C ARG A 34 16.91 -8.64 1.30
N TYR A 35 18.23 -8.82 1.31
CA TYR A 35 19.00 -9.26 0.14
C TYR A 35 18.61 -10.68 -0.26
N VAL A 36 18.28 -10.89 -1.54
CA VAL A 36 17.90 -12.20 -2.08
C VAL A 36 19.06 -12.72 -2.92
N HIS A 37 19.77 -13.73 -2.41
CA HIS A 37 21.02 -14.24 -3.01
C HIS A 37 20.88 -14.63 -4.48
N ALA A 38 19.74 -15.22 -4.86
CA ALA A 38 19.48 -15.63 -6.24
C ALA A 38 19.57 -14.45 -7.23
N PHE A 39 19.20 -13.23 -6.82
CA PHE A 39 19.19 -12.07 -7.71
C PHE A 39 20.54 -11.35 -7.83
N GLY A 40 21.53 -11.68 -7.00
CA GLY A 40 22.86 -11.08 -7.07
C GLY A 40 22.87 -9.55 -7.14
N ALA A 41 23.77 -9.00 -7.96
CA ALA A 41 23.87 -7.57 -8.25
C ALA A 41 22.84 -7.14 -9.33
N SER A 42 21.57 -7.02 -8.95
CA SER A 42 20.49 -6.57 -9.83
C SER A 42 19.59 -5.54 -9.16
N VAL A 43 18.70 -4.92 -9.96
CA VAL A 43 17.69 -3.97 -9.48
C VAL A 43 16.79 -4.53 -8.38
N VAL A 44 16.59 -5.86 -8.34
CA VAL A 44 15.80 -6.51 -7.28
C VAL A 44 16.48 -6.38 -5.91
N ASN A 45 17.81 -6.37 -5.84
CA ASN A 45 18.52 -6.18 -4.57
C ASN A 45 18.87 -4.72 -4.27
N CYS A 46 18.54 -3.80 -5.18
CA CYS A 46 18.72 -2.38 -4.96
C CYS A 46 17.65 -1.80 -4.03
N PHE A 47 18.02 -0.78 -3.26
CA PHE A 47 17.09 0.10 -2.59
C PHE A 47 16.74 1.27 -3.53
N ASP A 48 15.49 1.32 -3.97
CA ASP A 48 14.99 2.29 -4.95
C ASP A 48 14.66 3.64 -4.31
N LEU A 49 15.63 4.55 -4.24
CA LEU A 49 15.49 5.81 -3.51
C LEU A 49 14.31 6.64 -4.04
N TRP A 50 14.07 6.63 -5.35
CA TRP A 50 12.96 7.38 -5.94
C TRP A 50 11.60 6.87 -5.45
N ALA A 51 11.36 5.56 -5.49
CA ALA A 51 10.04 5.01 -5.11
C ALA A 51 9.74 5.27 -3.63
N TRP A 52 10.73 5.06 -2.75
CA TRP A 52 10.60 5.34 -1.32
C TRP A 52 10.37 6.83 -1.04
N LYS A 53 11.16 7.75 -1.62
CA LYS A 53 10.95 9.20 -1.45
C LYS A 53 9.57 9.66 -1.94
N GLN A 54 9.18 9.18 -3.10
CA GLN A 54 7.97 9.63 -3.78
C GLN A 54 6.72 9.24 -3.00
N ALA A 55 6.62 7.96 -2.62
CA ALA A 55 5.36 7.39 -2.13
C ALA A 55 5.32 7.13 -0.63
N THR A 56 6.44 7.23 0.10
CA THR A 56 6.51 6.90 1.54
C THR A 56 6.97 8.07 2.39
N ALA A 57 6.74 8.01 3.70
CA ALA A 57 7.28 8.96 4.68
C ALA A 57 8.65 8.54 5.25
N LEU A 58 9.29 7.53 4.64
CA LEU A 58 10.63 7.11 5.04
C LEU A 58 11.61 8.27 4.86
N THR A 59 12.46 8.49 5.86
CA THR A 59 13.47 9.54 5.91
C THR A 59 14.86 8.95 6.04
N TRP A 60 15.01 7.90 6.84
CA TRP A 60 16.28 7.26 7.16
C TRP A 60 16.28 5.80 6.80
N VAL A 61 17.42 5.34 6.31
CA VAL A 61 17.66 3.91 6.09
C VAL A 61 19.10 3.58 6.46
N SER A 62 19.29 2.34 6.89
CA SER A 62 20.58 1.72 7.20
C SER A 62 20.58 0.29 6.66
N VAL A 63 21.72 -0.38 6.76
CA VAL A 63 21.87 -1.79 6.44
C VAL A 63 22.39 -2.56 7.65
N ARG A 64 21.72 -3.68 7.94
CA ARG A 64 22.10 -4.65 8.97
C ARG A 64 22.59 -5.93 8.31
N LEU A 65 23.80 -6.34 8.66
CA LEU A 65 24.40 -7.63 8.30
C LEU A 65 24.40 -8.54 9.53
N VAL A 66 23.75 -9.69 9.44
CA VAL A 66 23.74 -10.74 10.48
C VAL A 66 24.46 -11.95 9.91
N VAL A 67 25.59 -12.35 10.49
CA VAL A 67 26.33 -13.55 10.09
C VAL A 67 26.15 -14.60 11.19
N ARG A 68 25.84 -15.83 10.80
CA ARG A 68 25.71 -17.01 11.69
C ARG A 68 26.93 -17.93 11.58
N ALA A 69 27.55 -17.98 10.40
CA ALA A 69 28.79 -18.72 10.12
C ALA A 69 29.49 -18.15 8.87
N GLY A 70 30.81 -18.30 8.80
CA GLY A 70 31.65 -17.81 7.68
C GLY A 70 32.15 -16.36 7.85
N THR A 71 32.76 -15.83 6.79
CA THR A 71 33.19 -14.43 6.69
C THR A 71 32.45 -13.75 5.55
N VAL A 72 31.81 -12.62 5.84
CA VAL A 72 31.06 -11.83 4.86
C VAL A 72 31.53 -10.40 4.88
N ARG A 73 31.84 -9.86 3.69
CA ARG A 73 32.04 -8.43 3.45
C ARG A 73 30.93 -7.91 2.56
N ALA A 74 30.29 -6.81 2.96
CA ALA A 74 29.23 -6.15 2.22
C ALA A 74 29.60 -4.68 1.96
N ARG A 75 29.80 -4.32 0.69
CA ARG A 75 30.06 -2.94 0.24
C ARG A 75 28.75 -2.32 -0.25
N LEU A 76 28.38 -1.16 0.30
CA LEU A 76 27.14 -0.47 -0.04
C LEU A 76 27.45 0.60 -1.09
N VAL A 77 26.99 0.37 -2.31
CA VAL A 77 27.30 1.21 -3.47
C VAL A 77 26.06 1.99 -3.89
N HIS A 78 26.16 3.31 -3.84
CA HIS A 78 25.19 4.23 -4.42
C HIS A 78 25.45 4.35 -5.92
N ILE A 79 24.39 4.17 -6.72
CA ILE A 79 24.42 4.18 -8.19
C ILE A 79 23.47 5.28 -8.67
N THR A 80 24.01 6.23 -9.43
CA THR A 80 23.25 7.35 -10.02
C THR A 80 22.80 7.02 -11.45
N ALA A 81 21.90 7.85 -12.00
CA ALA A 81 21.29 7.63 -13.31
C ALA A 81 22.28 7.65 -14.49
N ASP A 82 23.42 8.34 -14.35
CA ASP A 82 24.52 8.35 -15.32
C ASP A 82 25.45 7.12 -15.21
N GLY A 83 25.19 6.22 -14.23
CA GLY A 83 25.99 5.05 -13.96
C GLY A 83 27.18 5.29 -13.02
N SER A 84 27.35 6.50 -12.48
CA SER A 84 28.39 6.76 -11.47
C SER A 84 28.13 5.91 -10.21
N ARG A 85 29.23 5.42 -9.61
CA ARG A 85 29.21 4.51 -8.47
C ARG A 85 29.97 5.12 -7.31
N HIS A 86 29.33 5.24 -6.15
CA HIS A 86 29.92 5.83 -4.95
C HIS A 86 29.81 4.86 -3.77
N LEU A 87 30.92 4.55 -3.10
CA LEU A 87 30.90 3.74 -1.89
C LEU A 87 30.33 4.56 -0.73
N LEU A 88 29.22 4.10 -0.15
CA LEU A 88 28.62 4.70 1.05
C LEU A 88 29.22 4.14 2.34
N GLY A 89 29.60 2.87 2.33
CA GLY A 89 30.20 2.21 3.48
C GLY A 89 30.40 0.72 3.27
N GLU A 90 31.04 0.08 4.25
CA GLU A 90 31.36 -1.34 4.22
C GLU A 90 31.07 -1.97 5.58
N LEU A 91 30.55 -3.20 5.57
CA LEU A 91 30.40 -4.05 6.75
C LEU A 91 31.23 -5.32 6.53
N THR A 92 32.09 -5.66 7.48
CA THR A 92 32.79 -6.96 7.50
C THR A 92 32.48 -7.67 8.80
N GLN A 93 32.07 -8.93 8.71
CA GLN A 93 31.81 -9.78 9.88
C GLN A 93 32.38 -11.18 9.65
N THR A 94 33.25 -11.60 10.57
CA THR A 94 33.81 -12.96 10.64
C THR A 94 33.17 -13.71 11.80
N GLY A 95 32.68 -14.91 11.54
CA GLY A 95 31.97 -15.72 12.53
C GLY A 95 30.60 -15.14 12.90
N ALA A 96 29.97 -15.70 13.92
CA ALA A 96 28.64 -15.27 14.35
C ALA A 96 28.67 -13.84 14.90
N GLY A 97 27.83 -12.95 14.38
CA GLY A 97 27.78 -11.55 14.78
C GLY A 97 26.77 -10.71 14.00
N THR A 98 26.58 -9.47 14.42
CA THR A 98 25.71 -8.50 13.73
C THR A 98 26.41 -7.16 13.62
N GLN A 99 26.38 -6.59 12.42
CA GLN A 99 26.89 -5.26 12.13
C GLN A 99 25.75 -4.40 11.58
N VAL A 100 25.76 -3.10 11.89
CA VAL A 100 24.80 -2.13 11.37
C VAL A 100 25.59 -0.92 10.86
N LEU A 101 25.34 -0.53 9.62
CA LEU A 101 25.96 0.65 9.03
C LEU A 101 25.33 1.93 9.64
N PRO A 102 26.08 3.03 9.80
CA PRO A 102 25.46 4.32 10.12
C PRO A 102 24.29 4.67 9.18
N ALA A 103 23.28 5.33 9.74
CA ALA A 103 22.11 5.80 9.01
C ALA A 103 22.49 6.81 7.92
N PHE A 104 21.75 6.80 6.82
CA PHE A 104 21.79 7.87 5.83
C PHE A 104 20.38 8.37 5.51
N GLN A 105 20.27 9.68 5.23
CA GLN A 105 19.01 10.29 4.83
C GLN A 105 18.73 9.97 3.37
N ILE A 106 17.56 9.44 3.06
CA ILE A 106 17.21 9.15 1.67
C ILE A 106 17.05 10.43 0.85
N ALA A 107 16.74 11.57 1.48
CA ALA A 107 16.57 12.87 0.84
C ALA A 107 17.87 13.44 0.25
N GLU A 108 19.03 13.01 0.74
CA GLU A 108 20.35 13.47 0.29
C GLU A 108 20.88 12.68 -0.91
N LEU A 109 20.20 11.60 -1.30
CA LEU A 109 20.66 10.68 -2.33
C LEU A 109 19.65 10.57 -3.48
N GLU A 110 20.14 10.50 -4.72
CA GLU A 110 19.35 10.24 -5.93
C GLU A 110 19.85 8.98 -6.65
N GLY A 111 18.97 8.06 -7.03
CA GLY A 111 19.34 6.83 -7.72
C GLY A 111 18.97 5.55 -6.95
N ALA A 112 19.91 4.62 -6.85
CA ALA A 112 19.73 3.33 -6.19
C ALA A 112 20.89 3.01 -5.24
N ILE A 113 20.65 2.17 -4.23
CA ILE A 113 21.72 1.65 -3.37
C ILE A 113 21.79 0.14 -3.52
N LEU A 114 22.93 -0.38 -3.93
CA LEU A 114 23.19 -1.79 -4.16
C LEU A 114 24.18 -2.33 -3.11
N PRO A 115 23.82 -3.39 -2.38
CA PRO A 115 24.79 -4.18 -1.62
C PRO A 115 25.59 -5.09 -2.57
N GLU A 116 26.91 -4.89 -2.64
CA GLU A 116 27.86 -5.83 -3.25
C GLU A 116 28.41 -6.76 -2.16
N ILE A 117 28.21 -8.07 -2.32
CA ILE A 117 28.56 -9.04 -1.28
C ILE A 117 29.72 -9.93 -1.71
N GLU A 118 30.70 -10.05 -0.83
CA GLU A 118 31.83 -10.97 -0.90
C GLU A 118 31.68 -11.98 0.25
N ASP A 119 31.35 -13.23 -0.11
CA ASP A 119 31.42 -14.39 0.79
C ASP A 119 32.74 -15.12 0.51
N GLU A 120 33.73 -14.96 1.40
CA GLU A 120 35.11 -15.41 1.16
C GLU A 120 35.20 -16.93 0.97
N ASP A 121 34.32 -17.70 1.62
CA ASP A 121 34.32 -19.17 1.61
C ASP A 121 33.23 -19.77 0.71
N GLY A 122 32.33 -18.94 0.17
CA GLY A 122 31.15 -19.36 -0.60
C GLY A 122 30.15 -20.22 0.20
N LYS A 123 30.26 -20.22 1.53
CA LYS A 123 29.51 -21.07 2.47
C LYS A 123 29.00 -20.29 3.68
N ALA A 124 29.10 -18.96 3.66
CA ALA A 124 28.63 -18.17 4.77
C ALA A 124 27.10 -18.26 4.91
N ASN A 125 26.64 -18.31 6.16
CA ASN A 125 25.22 -18.24 6.49
C ASN A 125 24.95 -16.84 7.05
N TYR A 126 24.26 -16.00 6.29
CA TYR A 126 24.02 -14.61 6.66
C TYR A 126 22.68 -14.08 6.15
N ASP A 127 22.22 -13.01 6.78
CA ASP A 127 21.11 -12.17 6.34
C ASP A 127 21.62 -10.73 6.19
N LEU A 128 21.34 -10.07 5.07
CA LEU A 128 21.54 -8.63 4.91
C LEU A 128 20.18 -7.95 4.68
N LEU A 129 19.90 -6.90 5.46
CA LEU A 129 18.63 -6.19 5.40
C LEU A 129 18.84 -4.68 5.35
N PHE A 130 18.13 -4.00 4.45
CA PHE A 130 17.80 -2.60 4.63
C PHE A 130 16.82 -2.47 5.81
N VAL A 131 17.10 -1.53 6.71
CA VAL A 131 16.38 -1.32 7.95
C VAL A 131 16.15 0.16 8.22
N THR A 132 15.16 0.49 9.05
CA THR A 132 14.92 1.84 9.54
C THR A 132 14.45 1.84 10.99
N ASP A 133 14.57 2.98 11.66
CA ASP A 133 14.06 3.29 13.00
C ASP A 133 12.99 4.39 12.92
N ASP A 134 12.74 4.88 11.70
CA ASP A 134 11.55 5.65 11.38
C ASP A 134 10.33 4.83 11.78
N GLN A 135 9.30 5.53 12.24
CA GLN A 135 8.09 4.85 12.68
C GLN A 135 7.13 4.65 11.51
N PRO A 136 6.36 3.55 11.52
CA PRO A 136 5.25 3.34 10.61
C PRO A 136 4.35 4.57 10.47
N VAL A 137 3.94 4.89 9.24
CA VAL A 137 2.79 5.79 9.01
C VAL A 137 1.48 5.04 9.30
N THR A 138 1.46 3.75 8.99
CA THR A 138 0.33 2.85 9.24
C THR A 138 0.77 1.79 10.26
N PRO A 139 0.75 2.09 11.58
CA PRO A 139 1.18 1.13 12.61
C PRO A 139 0.26 -0.10 12.70
N ASP A 140 -1.04 0.09 12.47
CA ASP A 140 -2.04 -0.98 12.43
C ASP A 140 -2.24 -1.52 10.99
N LEU A 141 -1.15 -1.64 10.24
CA LEU A 141 -1.19 -2.14 8.87
C LEU A 141 -1.83 -3.53 8.87
N ARG A 142 -2.85 -3.70 8.03
CA ARG A 142 -3.48 -5.00 7.74
C ARG A 142 -3.81 -5.09 6.26
N ILE A 143 -3.17 -6.01 5.55
CA ILE A 143 -3.30 -6.20 4.10
C ILE A 143 -4.03 -7.51 3.84
N ASN A 144 -5.09 -7.47 3.03
CA ASN A 144 -5.67 -8.69 2.46
C ASN A 144 -5.09 -8.95 1.07
N TYR A 145 -4.37 -10.06 0.92
CA TYR A 145 -3.87 -10.56 -0.35
C TYR A 145 -4.98 -11.39 -1.02
N ILE A 146 -5.29 -11.12 -2.28
CA ILE A 146 -6.46 -11.69 -2.97
C ILE A 146 -6.00 -12.43 -4.22
N PHE A 147 -6.19 -13.75 -4.24
CA PHE A 147 -6.06 -14.60 -5.42
C PHE A 147 -7.42 -14.85 -6.05
N CYS A 148 -7.47 -14.95 -7.38
CA CYS A 148 -8.55 -15.61 -8.08
C CYS A 148 -8.01 -16.82 -8.86
N THR A 149 -8.73 -17.94 -8.83
CA THR A 149 -8.30 -19.16 -9.53
C THR A 149 -9.40 -19.80 -10.35
N TYR A 150 -9.01 -20.50 -11.41
CA TYR A 150 -9.90 -21.33 -12.22
C TYR A 150 -9.19 -22.64 -12.60
N LYS A 151 -9.50 -23.73 -11.88
CA LYS A 151 -8.98 -25.08 -12.15
C LYS A 151 -7.45 -25.19 -12.12
N ARG A 152 -6.78 -24.48 -11.19
CA ARG A 152 -5.32 -24.49 -10.99
C ARG A 152 -4.93 -24.83 -9.55
N ALA A 153 -5.53 -25.90 -9.03
CA ALA A 153 -5.41 -26.29 -7.62
C ALA A 153 -3.95 -26.36 -7.12
N GLU A 154 -3.04 -26.94 -7.91
CA GLU A 154 -1.63 -27.08 -7.53
C GLU A 154 -0.92 -25.74 -7.28
N TYR A 155 -1.07 -24.79 -8.21
CA TYR A 155 -0.50 -23.45 -8.07
C TYR A 155 -1.03 -22.72 -6.84
N VAL A 156 -2.33 -22.75 -6.62
CA VAL A 156 -2.98 -22.04 -5.52
C VAL A 156 -2.62 -22.65 -4.17
N GLN A 157 -2.55 -23.98 -4.07
CA GLN A 157 -2.11 -24.66 -2.85
C GLN A 157 -0.66 -24.32 -2.51
N HIS A 158 0.22 -24.32 -3.52
CA HIS A 158 1.60 -23.90 -3.35
C HIS A 158 1.68 -22.45 -2.85
N ASN A 159 0.96 -21.54 -3.51
CA ASN A 159 0.95 -20.11 -3.18
C ASN A 159 0.38 -19.82 -1.78
N ALA A 160 -0.69 -20.53 -1.37
CA ALA A 160 -1.21 -20.47 -0.01
C ALA A 160 -0.19 -20.96 1.02
N GLN A 161 0.58 -22.00 0.70
CA GLN A 161 1.66 -22.48 1.58
C GLN A 161 2.81 -21.48 1.67
N VAL A 162 3.21 -20.84 0.57
CA VAL A 162 4.22 -19.76 0.56
C VAL A 162 3.76 -18.57 1.41
N PHE A 163 2.47 -18.22 1.35
CA PHE A 163 1.89 -17.18 2.21
C PHE A 163 1.95 -17.55 3.70
N ARG A 164 1.58 -18.79 4.07
CA ARG A 164 1.72 -19.28 5.45
C ARG A 164 3.17 -19.29 5.92
N ASP A 165 4.11 -19.62 5.04
CA ASP A 165 5.53 -19.53 5.31
C ASP A 165 5.98 -18.10 5.56
N TYR A 166 5.47 -17.13 4.80
CA TYR A 166 5.68 -15.70 5.07
C TYR A 166 5.15 -15.30 6.45
N LEU A 167 3.91 -15.66 6.80
CA LEU A 167 3.34 -15.36 8.12
C LEU A 167 4.22 -15.88 9.26
N ARG A 168 4.71 -17.12 9.14
CA ARG A 168 5.58 -17.75 10.16
C ARG A 168 6.97 -17.11 10.21
N ARG A 169 7.62 -16.92 9.06
CA ARG A 169 9.01 -16.44 8.97
C ARG A 169 9.16 -14.97 9.34
N TYR A 170 8.12 -14.16 9.10
CA TYR A 170 8.13 -12.72 9.31
C TYR A 170 7.18 -12.26 10.43
N HIS A 171 6.57 -13.20 11.16
CA HIS A 171 5.63 -12.92 12.26
C HIS A 171 4.47 -11.97 11.86
N ALA A 172 3.98 -12.11 10.63
CA ALA A 172 3.06 -11.16 10.02
C ALA A 172 1.56 -11.49 10.22
N THR A 173 1.21 -12.31 11.20
CA THR A 173 -0.18 -12.78 11.43
C THR A 173 -1.18 -11.68 11.76
N GLN A 174 -0.70 -10.54 12.29
CA GLN A 174 -1.53 -9.35 12.53
C GLN A 174 -1.64 -8.45 11.30
N GLU A 175 -0.63 -8.50 10.41
CA GLU A 175 -0.48 -7.56 9.29
C GLU A 175 -1.03 -8.11 7.97
N ALA A 176 -1.24 -9.41 7.85
CA ALA A 176 -1.58 -10.03 6.59
C ALA A 176 -2.68 -11.09 6.72
N TYR A 177 -3.53 -11.11 5.69
CA TYR A 177 -4.59 -12.07 5.49
C TYR A 177 -4.59 -12.51 4.04
N LEU A 178 -5.10 -13.70 3.76
CA LEU A 178 -5.23 -14.23 2.42
C LEU A 178 -6.67 -14.61 2.09
N THR A 179 -7.12 -14.19 0.92
CA THR A 179 -8.41 -14.56 0.34
C THR A 179 -8.21 -15.24 -1.00
N VAL A 180 -8.77 -16.43 -1.15
CA VAL A 180 -8.79 -17.18 -2.41
C VAL A 180 -10.21 -17.16 -2.95
N VAL A 181 -10.38 -16.70 -4.19
CA VAL A 181 -11.67 -16.74 -4.89
C VAL A 181 -11.61 -17.82 -5.96
N ASP A 182 -12.35 -18.90 -5.75
CA ASP A 182 -12.39 -20.05 -6.66
C ASP A 182 -13.52 -19.91 -7.69
N ASN A 183 -13.16 -19.48 -8.90
CA ASN A 183 -14.05 -19.40 -10.07
C ASN A 183 -14.29 -20.76 -10.75
N GLY A 184 -13.50 -21.78 -10.38
CA GLY A 184 -13.45 -23.09 -11.05
C GLY A 184 -14.21 -24.20 -10.33
N HIS A 185 -14.89 -23.87 -9.23
CA HIS A 185 -15.60 -24.83 -8.40
C HIS A 185 -16.68 -25.61 -9.21
N ASP A 186 -16.94 -26.85 -8.81
CA ASP A 186 -17.76 -27.82 -9.56
C ASP A 186 -19.25 -27.81 -9.17
N GLY A 187 -19.69 -26.84 -8.35
CA GLY A 187 -21.05 -26.80 -7.81
C GLY A 187 -21.30 -27.74 -6.62
N SER A 188 -20.26 -28.41 -6.09
CA SER A 188 -20.39 -29.18 -4.86
C SER A 188 -20.68 -28.29 -3.64
N PRO A 189 -21.43 -28.78 -2.63
CA PRO A 189 -21.67 -28.08 -1.36
C PRO A 189 -20.36 -27.78 -0.60
N ASP A 190 -19.33 -28.59 -0.83
CA ASP A 190 -17.99 -28.45 -0.24
C ASP A 190 -17.10 -27.46 -1.03
N GLY A 191 -17.69 -26.79 -2.03
CA GLY A 191 -17.03 -25.89 -2.97
C GLY A 191 -16.31 -24.72 -2.30
N GLY A 192 -15.12 -24.42 -2.82
CA GLY A 192 -14.15 -23.50 -2.25
C GLY A 192 -12.90 -24.26 -1.81
N ALA A 193 -12.94 -24.87 -0.62
CA ALA A 193 -11.77 -25.52 -0.03
C ALA A 193 -11.36 -26.84 -0.71
N ASN A 194 -12.33 -27.71 -1.03
CA ASN A 194 -12.04 -29.03 -1.61
C ASN A 194 -11.77 -28.99 -3.13
N ALA A 195 -12.27 -27.96 -3.84
CA ALA A 195 -12.11 -27.83 -5.29
C ALA A 195 -10.76 -27.23 -5.69
N CYS A 196 -10.31 -26.15 -5.04
CA CYS A 196 -8.96 -25.63 -5.22
C CYS A 196 -7.91 -26.29 -4.30
N GLY A 197 -8.37 -27.04 -3.29
CA GLY A 197 -7.54 -27.78 -2.33
C GLY A 197 -6.88 -26.93 -1.24
N VAL A 198 -7.25 -25.66 -1.10
CA VAL A 198 -6.78 -24.80 0.00
C VAL A 198 -7.72 -24.93 1.19
N THR A 199 -7.22 -25.47 2.30
CA THR A 199 -7.95 -25.49 3.57
C THR A 199 -7.98 -24.07 4.18
N PRO A 200 -9.16 -23.50 4.48
CA PRO A 200 -9.28 -22.23 5.22
C PRO A 200 -8.76 -22.35 6.65
N ASP A 201 -8.31 -21.24 7.21
CA ASP A 201 -7.86 -21.13 8.60
C ASP A 201 -8.07 -19.69 9.14
N THR A 202 -7.49 -19.34 10.28
CA THR A 202 -7.66 -18.02 10.90
C THR A 202 -7.10 -16.86 10.07
N HIS A 203 -6.24 -17.13 9.08
CA HIS A 203 -5.58 -16.15 8.21
C HIS A 203 -5.85 -16.38 6.72
N VAL A 204 -6.56 -17.45 6.34
CA VAL A 204 -6.86 -17.81 4.96
C VAL A 204 -8.36 -18.09 4.81
N SER A 205 -9.04 -17.34 3.95
CA SER A 205 -10.42 -17.61 3.52
C SER A 205 -10.48 -18.09 2.08
N VAL A 206 -11.46 -18.94 1.77
CA VAL A 206 -11.75 -19.39 0.41
C VAL A 206 -13.22 -19.14 0.10
N PHE A 207 -13.51 -18.47 -1.02
CA PHE A 207 -14.86 -18.20 -1.50
C PHE A 207 -15.11 -18.91 -2.83
N ALA A 208 -16.19 -19.70 -2.90
CA ALA A 208 -16.69 -20.20 -4.17
C ALA A 208 -17.33 -19.05 -4.97
N ASN A 209 -17.02 -18.97 -6.25
CA ASN A 209 -17.48 -17.93 -7.16
C ASN A 209 -17.86 -18.56 -8.51
N ASN A 210 -18.94 -18.08 -9.13
CA ASN A 210 -19.24 -18.43 -10.51
C ASN A 210 -18.06 -18.03 -11.41
N ASN A 211 -17.88 -18.72 -12.53
CA ASN A 211 -16.86 -18.31 -13.49
C ASN A 211 -17.22 -16.97 -14.16
N THR A 212 -16.70 -15.90 -13.56
CA THR A 212 -16.78 -14.50 -14.02
C THR A 212 -15.40 -13.99 -14.46
N GLY A 213 -14.47 -14.89 -14.74
CA GLY A 213 -13.10 -14.58 -15.18
C GLY A 213 -12.26 -13.89 -14.10
N GLY A 214 -11.03 -13.49 -14.45
CA GLY A 214 -10.10 -12.86 -13.51
C GLY A 214 -10.67 -11.59 -12.88
N ALA A 215 -11.25 -10.72 -13.72
CA ALA A 215 -11.84 -9.46 -13.27
C ALA A 215 -12.97 -9.67 -12.24
N GLY A 216 -13.86 -10.62 -12.51
CA GLY A 216 -14.91 -11.01 -11.59
C GLY A 216 -14.39 -11.65 -10.29
N GLY A 217 -13.35 -12.48 -10.37
CA GLY A 217 -12.73 -13.10 -9.21
C GLY A 217 -12.07 -12.08 -8.28
N PHE A 218 -11.24 -11.19 -8.83
CA PHE A 218 -10.63 -10.10 -8.07
C PHE A 218 -11.69 -9.15 -7.48
N GLY A 219 -12.69 -8.75 -8.28
CA GLY A 219 -13.77 -7.90 -7.80
C GLY A 219 -14.60 -8.55 -6.69
N ARG A 220 -14.79 -9.88 -6.72
CA ARG A 220 -15.42 -10.60 -5.61
C ARG A 220 -14.58 -10.56 -4.34
N GLY A 221 -13.28 -10.80 -4.45
CA GLY A 221 -12.37 -10.71 -3.29
C GLY A 221 -12.33 -9.30 -2.69
N LEU A 222 -12.33 -8.27 -3.54
CA LEU A 222 -12.45 -6.88 -3.10
C LEU A 222 -13.78 -6.62 -2.39
N TYR A 223 -14.89 -7.13 -2.94
CA TYR A 223 -16.21 -7.00 -2.32
C TYR A 223 -16.23 -7.64 -0.93
N GLU A 224 -15.76 -8.88 -0.79
CA GLU A 224 -15.74 -9.58 0.50
C GLU A 224 -14.88 -8.85 1.53
N SER A 225 -13.74 -8.29 1.09
CA SER A 225 -12.81 -7.54 1.94
C SER A 225 -13.38 -6.22 2.45
N CYS A 226 -14.12 -5.50 1.61
CA CYS A 226 -14.53 -4.12 1.89
C CYS A 226 -15.99 -4.01 2.36
N TYR A 227 -16.86 -4.90 1.91
CA TYR A 227 -18.31 -4.79 2.10
C TYR A 227 -18.97 -6.10 2.58
N GLY A 228 -18.37 -7.24 2.27
CA GLY A 228 -18.92 -8.56 2.54
C GLY A 228 -18.46 -9.17 3.86
N ALA A 229 -18.27 -10.48 3.85
CA ALA A 229 -18.04 -11.29 5.04
C ALA A 229 -16.74 -10.94 5.78
N LEU A 230 -15.74 -10.39 5.08
CA LEU A 230 -14.45 -10.05 5.68
C LEU A 230 -14.33 -8.56 6.05
N ALA A 231 -15.32 -7.71 5.76
CA ALA A 231 -15.29 -6.30 6.15
C ALA A 231 -15.01 -6.07 7.67
N PRO A 232 -15.54 -6.87 8.60
CA PRO A 232 -15.22 -6.75 10.03
C PRO A 232 -13.74 -7.01 10.39
N GLN A 233 -12.93 -7.58 9.48
CA GLN A 233 -11.50 -7.78 9.70
C GLN A 233 -10.70 -6.47 9.70
N GLY A 234 -11.28 -5.37 9.23
CA GLY A 234 -10.65 -4.04 9.33
C GLY A 234 -9.39 -3.88 8.49
N PHE A 235 -9.38 -4.41 7.26
CA PHE A 235 -8.22 -4.27 6.37
C PHE A 235 -7.95 -2.80 6.03
N SER A 236 -6.69 -2.40 6.18
CA SER A 236 -6.20 -1.09 5.73
C SER A 236 -6.00 -1.03 4.22
N HIS A 237 -5.54 -2.14 3.64
CA HIS A 237 -5.16 -2.28 2.23
C HIS A 237 -5.56 -3.65 1.70
N VAL A 238 -5.65 -3.74 0.38
CA VAL A 238 -5.83 -4.97 -0.38
C VAL A 238 -4.72 -5.06 -1.41
N CYS A 239 -4.23 -6.28 -1.68
CA CYS A 239 -3.26 -6.56 -2.72
C CYS A 239 -3.79 -7.64 -3.65
N LEU A 240 -3.97 -7.31 -4.92
CA LEU A 240 -4.35 -8.25 -5.97
C LEU A 240 -3.10 -8.91 -6.55
N LEU A 241 -3.15 -10.22 -6.75
CA LEU A 241 -2.07 -11.00 -7.33
C LEU A 241 -2.61 -12.27 -8.02
N ASP A 242 -1.95 -12.69 -9.10
CA ASP A 242 -2.36 -13.82 -9.93
C ASP A 242 -2.13 -15.17 -9.22
N ASP A 243 -2.84 -16.22 -9.66
CA ASP A 243 -2.69 -17.56 -9.09
C ASP A 243 -1.50 -18.33 -9.67
N ASP A 244 -1.01 -17.97 -10.86
CA ASP A 244 0.04 -18.65 -11.61
C ASP A 244 1.39 -17.94 -11.61
N ILE A 245 1.65 -17.17 -10.55
CA ILE A 245 2.96 -16.54 -10.31
C ILE A 245 3.80 -17.40 -9.36
N TYR A 246 5.12 -17.35 -9.54
CA TYR A 246 6.05 -17.96 -8.60
C TYR A 246 6.29 -17.00 -7.43
N LEU A 247 5.74 -17.35 -6.27
CA LEU A 247 5.85 -16.53 -5.07
C LEU A 247 7.11 -16.83 -4.27
N HIS A 248 7.64 -15.77 -3.65
CA HIS A 248 8.67 -15.86 -2.64
C HIS A 248 8.21 -15.10 -1.39
N PRO A 249 8.44 -15.61 -0.16
CA PRO A 249 8.00 -14.94 1.07
C PRO A 249 8.44 -13.48 1.20
N GLU A 250 9.62 -13.16 0.68
CA GLU A 250 10.16 -11.79 0.67
C GLU A 250 9.34 -10.80 -0.19
N MET A 251 8.59 -11.26 -1.20
CA MET A 251 7.69 -10.39 -1.97
C MET A 251 6.60 -9.79 -1.06
N PHE A 252 5.98 -10.63 -0.23
CA PHE A 252 5.03 -10.20 0.80
C PHE A 252 5.69 -9.32 1.85
N ALA A 253 6.90 -9.67 2.31
CA ALA A 253 7.62 -8.91 3.31
C ALA A 253 7.98 -7.50 2.83
N ARG A 254 8.48 -7.34 1.61
CA ARG A 254 8.79 -6.03 1.01
C ARG A 254 7.55 -5.18 0.79
N ASN A 255 6.48 -5.77 0.30
CA ASN A 255 5.21 -5.06 0.15
C ASN A 255 4.68 -4.60 1.51
N THR A 256 4.67 -5.47 2.51
CA THR A 256 4.24 -5.12 3.87
C THR A 256 5.09 -4.00 4.45
N ALA A 257 6.41 -4.08 4.30
CA ALA A 257 7.31 -3.02 4.74
C ALA A 257 7.09 -1.70 4.01
N PHE A 258 6.91 -1.71 2.68
CA PHE A 258 6.64 -0.51 1.90
C PHE A 258 5.29 0.14 2.28
N MET A 259 4.23 -0.68 2.38
CA MET A 259 2.89 -0.23 2.77
C MET A 259 2.84 0.34 4.19
N ARG A 260 3.72 -0.12 5.09
CA ARG A 260 3.85 0.43 6.45
C ARG A 260 4.20 1.93 6.46
N TYR A 261 4.91 2.41 5.43
CA TYR A 261 5.36 3.80 5.31
C TYR A 261 4.67 4.58 4.20
N VAL A 262 3.77 3.97 3.42
CA VAL A 262 3.13 4.62 2.28
C VAL A 262 2.31 5.84 2.73
N LYS A 263 2.43 6.94 2.00
CA LYS A 263 1.60 8.14 2.15
C LYS A 263 0.21 7.89 1.55
N PRO A 264 -0.86 8.51 2.05
CA PRO A 264 -2.16 8.50 1.37
C PRO A 264 -2.05 9.00 -0.08
N GLY A 265 -2.92 8.49 -0.96
CA GLY A 265 -2.95 8.88 -2.37
C GLY A 265 -1.96 8.16 -3.27
N TYR A 266 -1.47 6.98 -2.85
CA TYR A 266 -0.64 6.11 -3.68
C TYR A 266 -1.20 4.68 -3.71
N HIS A 267 -1.07 4.04 -4.87
CA HIS A 267 -1.16 2.59 -4.99
C HIS A 267 0.12 2.03 -5.58
N VAL A 268 0.46 0.80 -5.19
CA VAL A 268 1.76 0.18 -5.42
C VAL A 268 1.61 -0.99 -6.39
N GLY A 269 2.34 -0.94 -7.50
CA GLY A 269 2.46 -2.07 -8.44
C GLY A 269 3.76 -2.84 -8.25
N GLY A 270 3.89 -3.98 -8.94
CA GLY A 270 5.13 -4.75 -9.03
C GLY A 270 5.53 -5.00 -10.48
N PRO A 271 6.82 -4.86 -10.85
CA PRO A 271 7.27 -5.20 -12.19
C PRO A 271 7.22 -6.72 -12.41
N MET A 272 6.83 -7.10 -13.62
CA MET A 272 6.77 -8.48 -14.06
C MET A 272 8.06 -8.87 -14.78
N TYR A 273 8.57 -10.03 -14.42
CA TYR A 273 9.73 -10.65 -15.03
C TYR A 273 9.34 -12.02 -15.60
N PRO A 274 9.73 -12.33 -16.84
CA PRO A 274 9.37 -13.58 -17.49
C PRO A 274 10.22 -14.70 -16.89
N THR A 275 9.56 -15.78 -16.48
CA THR A 275 10.26 -17.02 -16.13
C THR A 275 10.19 -17.98 -17.32
N SER A 276 11.27 -18.71 -17.56
CA SER A 276 11.25 -19.95 -18.35
C SER A 276 11.65 -21.09 -17.43
N GLU A 277 11.16 -22.31 -17.66
CA GLU A 277 11.51 -23.49 -16.85
C GLU A 277 13.04 -23.70 -16.70
N ALA A 278 13.85 -23.14 -17.62
CA ALA A 278 15.31 -23.27 -17.63
C ALA A 278 16.06 -22.22 -16.78
N GLU A 279 15.49 -21.03 -16.53
CA GLU A 279 16.17 -19.93 -15.82
C GLU A 279 15.35 -19.49 -14.59
N LYS A 280 15.84 -19.83 -13.39
CA LYS A 280 15.20 -19.46 -12.11
C LYS A 280 15.32 -17.97 -11.77
N ILE A 281 16.22 -17.24 -12.44
CA ILE A 281 16.47 -15.82 -12.22
C ILE A 281 16.30 -15.09 -13.56
N PRO A 282 15.28 -14.23 -13.69
CA PRO A 282 15.04 -13.53 -14.94
C PRO A 282 16.14 -12.51 -15.21
N ARG A 283 16.69 -12.52 -16.43
CA ARG A 283 17.69 -11.53 -16.85
C ARG A 283 17.08 -10.22 -17.32
N HIS A 284 15.85 -10.24 -17.82
CA HIS A 284 15.20 -9.07 -18.41
C HIS A 284 13.82 -8.83 -17.82
N SER A 285 13.38 -7.57 -17.70
CA SER A 285 12.00 -7.24 -17.35
C SER A 285 11.05 -7.49 -18.53
N ALA A 286 9.89 -8.07 -18.26
CA ALA A 286 8.82 -8.19 -19.26
C ALA A 286 7.96 -6.93 -19.29
N CYS A 287 7.65 -6.37 -18.11
CA CYS A 287 6.84 -5.18 -17.98
C CYS A 287 7.06 -4.53 -16.61
N PHE A 288 7.47 -3.27 -16.58
CA PHE A 288 7.47 -2.45 -15.37
C PHE A 288 6.06 -1.92 -15.07
N GLY A 289 5.37 -1.43 -16.10
CA GLY A 289 4.00 -0.92 -16.06
C GLY A 289 3.56 -0.52 -17.47
N HIS A 290 2.32 -0.07 -17.65
CA HIS A 290 1.77 0.25 -18.97
C HIS A 290 1.47 1.73 -19.15
N LYS A 291 1.75 2.26 -20.35
CA LYS A 291 1.29 3.58 -20.81
C LYS A 291 0.06 3.42 -21.70
N HIS A 292 -1.06 3.98 -21.26
CA HIS A 292 -2.36 3.89 -21.90
C HIS A 292 -2.51 4.96 -22.98
N ARG A 293 -2.60 4.55 -24.25
CA ARG A 293 -2.72 5.50 -25.38
C ARG A 293 -4.14 6.01 -25.61
N GLY A 294 -5.15 5.28 -25.13
CA GLY A 294 -6.57 5.58 -25.33
C GLY A 294 -7.02 5.71 -26.79
N THR A 295 -6.37 4.97 -27.68
CA THR A 295 -6.76 4.76 -29.08
C THR A 295 -7.71 3.57 -29.23
N VAL A 296 -8.43 3.47 -30.36
CA VAL A 296 -9.33 2.33 -30.66
C VAL A 296 -8.59 1.00 -30.69
N HIS A 297 -7.36 0.98 -31.22
CA HIS A 297 -6.46 -0.15 -31.15
C HIS A 297 -5.74 -0.21 -29.78
N PRO A 298 -5.58 -1.39 -29.15
CA PRO A 298 -4.84 -1.56 -27.90
C PRO A 298 -3.32 -1.55 -28.14
N SER A 299 -2.78 -0.40 -28.56
CA SER A 299 -1.34 -0.17 -28.81
C SER A 299 -0.60 0.42 -27.59
N ASP A 300 -1.09 0.11 -26.39
CA ASP A 300 -0.47 0.54 -25.14
C ASP A 300 0.97 0.01 -25.04
N THR A 301 1.83 0.77 -24.36
CA THR A 301 3.28 0.47 -24.31
C THR A 301 3.63 -0.13 -22.96
N ALA A 302 4.27 -1.30 -22.94
CA ALA A 302 4.87 -1.87 -21.75
C ALA A 302 6.22 -1.17 -21.49
N LEU A 303 6.28 -0.38 -20.43
CA LEU A 303 7.49 0.33 -20.00
C LEU A 303 8.48 -0.67 -19.41
N GLY A 304 9.78 -0.41 -19.56
CA GLY A 304 10.85 -1.27 -19.04
C GLY A 304 10.98 -2.65 -19.71
N ALA A 305 10.14 -2.97 -20.69
CA ALA A 305 10.18 -4.26 -21.40
C ALA A 305 11.53 -4.45 -22.11
N GLY A 306 12.20 -5.56 -21.80
CA GLY A 306 13.51 -5.92 -22.35
C GLY A 306 14.71 -5.30 -21.63
N LEU A 307 14.52 -4.49 -20.58
CA LEU A 307 15.65 -3.98 -19.78
C LEU A 307 16.31 -5.12 -19.00
N ASP A 308 17.64 -5.15 -19.01
CA ASP A 308 18.45 -6.09 -18.23
C ASP A 308 18.37 -5.74 -16.74
N THR A 309 18.07 -6.72 -15.89
CA THR A 309 18.00 -6.56 -14.43
C THR A 309 19.32 -6.10 -13.79
N GLY A 310 20.47 -6.33 -14.44
CA GLY A 310 21.77 -5.81 -14.03
C GLY A 310 22.02 -4.36 -14.48
N ASP A 311 21.25 -3.84 -15.44
CA ASP A 311 21.35 -2.45 -15.93
C ASP A 311 20.56 -1.49 -15.03
N ILE A 312 21.10 -1.27 -13.83
CA ILE A 312 20.51 -0.36 -12.83
C ILE A 312 20.32 1.06 -13.40
N PRO A 313 21.29 1.68 -14.12
CA PRO A 313 21.09 2.98 -14.76
C PRO A 313 19.92 2.99 -15.78
N GLY A 314 19.72 1.90 -16.54
CA GLY A 314 18.57 1.75 -17.43
C GLY A 314 17.22 1.87 -16.70
N PHE A 315 17.10 1.24 -15.52
CA PHE A 315 15.90 1.38 -14.67
C PHE A 315 15.77 2.76 -14.00
N LEU A 316 16.89 3.45 -13.74
CA LEU A 316 16.88 4.81 -13.19
C LEU A 316 16.47 5.86 -14.22
N THR A 317 16.73 5.61 -15.51
CA THR A 317 16.49 6.57 -16.61
C THR A 317 15.23 6.29 -17.43
N MET A 318 14.60 5.12 -17.26
CA MET A 318 13.34 4.80 -17.94
C MET A 318 12.19 5.73 -17.54
N ASP A 319 11.13 5.78 -18.35
CA ASP A 319 9.87 6.40 -17.92
C ASP A 319 9.27 5.63 -16.73
N ARG A 320 9.21 6.29 -15.58
CA ARG A 320 8.67 5.77 -14.32
C ARG A 320 7.25 6.23 -14.01
N SER A 321 6.52 6.72 -15.01
CA SER A 321 5.14 7.22 -14.89
C SER A 321 4.12 6.36 -15.66
N PRO A 322 3.94 5.08 -15.30
CA PRO A 322 2.91 4.23 -15.91
C PRO A 322 1.49 4.74 -15.58
N ASP A 323 0.56 4.50 -16.50
CA ASP A 323 -0.86 4.78 -16.30
C ASP A 323 -1.58 3.59 -15.64
N SER A 324 -1.02 2.38 -15.74
CA SER A 324 -1.54 1.19 -15.05
C SER A 324 -0.47 0.16 -14.70
N THR A 325 -0.80 -0.68 -13.71
CA THR A 325 -0.08 -1.90 -13.35
C THR A 325 -1.01 -3.09 -13.54
N GLY A 326 -0.46 -4.25 -13.90
CA GLY A 326 -1.26 -5.47 -13.94
C GLY A 326 -1.63 -5.94 -12.53
N TRP A 327 -2.70 -6.71 -12.44
CA TRP A 327 -3.18 -7.29 -11.19
C TRP A 327 -2.43 -8.57 -10.77
N TRP A 328 -1.31 -8.88 -11.41
CA TRP A 328 -0.33 -9.83 -10.88
C TRP A 328 0.32 -9.31 -9.57
N TRP A 329 0.36 -7.98 -9.38
CA TRP A 329 0.68 -7.32 -8.12
C TRP A 329 0.18 -5.88 -8.12
N SER A 330 -0.90 -5.61 -7.39
CA SER A 330 -1.46 -4.26 -7.23
C SER A 330 -2.04 -4.07 -5.84
N CYS A 331 -1.38 -3.23 -5.03
CA CYS A 331 -1.73 -2.96 -3.65
C CYS A 331 -2.28 -1.53 -3.47
N PHE A 332 -3.48 -1.38 -2.90
CA PHE A 332 -4.14 -0.08 -2.69
C PHE A 332 -4.95 -0.06 -1.41
N ALA A 333 -5.27 1.14 -0.93
CA ALA A 333 -6.02 1.32 0.31
C ALA A 333 -7.49 0.91 0.16
N VAL A 334 -8.07 0.30 1.20
CA VAL A 334 -9.51 0.00 1.26
C VAL A 334 -10.34 1.29 1.20
N ALA A 335 -9.82 2.38 1.78
CA ALA A 335 -10.44 3.70 1.67
C ALA A 335 -10.59 4.17 0.21
N ASP A 336 -9.64 3.85 -0.66
CA ASP A 336 -9.74 4.18 -2.08
C ASP A 336 -10.79 3.31 -2.79
N VAL A 337 -10.91 2.02 -2.43
CA VAL A 337 -12.00 1.15 -2.92
C VAL A 337 -13.38 1.70 -2.54
N HIS A 338 -13.53 2.20 -1.30
CA HIS A 338 -14.76 2.87 -0.88
C HIS A 338 -15.05 4.14 -1.66
N ARG A 339 -14.00 4.89 -2.01
CA ARG A 339 -14.12 6.16 -2.71
C ARG A 339 -14.47 6.00 -4.19
N ILE A 340 -13.85 5.05 -4.88
CA ILE A 340 -14.05 4.90 -6.33
C ILE A 340 -15.04 3.79 -6.70
N GLY A 341 -15.35 2.87 -5.79
CA GLY A 341 -16.16 1.68 -6.05
C GLY A 341 -15.33 0.50 -6.58
N LEU A 342 -15.99 -0.64 -6.78
CA LEU A 342 -15.37 -1.89 -7.25
C LEU A 342 -15.02 -1.85 -8.74
N PRO A 343 -14.25 -2.82 -9.26
CA PRO A 343 -13.91 -2.86 -10.68
C PRO A 343 -15.13 -2.89 -11.59
N TYR A 344 -14.98 -2.40 -12.82
CA TYR A 344 -15.99 -2.65 -13.84
C TYR A 344 -16.00 -4.16 -14.17
N PRO A 345 -17.17 -4.82 -14.28
CA PRO A 345 -17.27 -6.27 -14.40
C PRO A 345 -16.96 -6.75 -15.82
N PHE A 346 -15.70 -6.60 -16.23
CA PHE A 346 -15.17 -7.37 -17.34
C PHE A 346 -15.05 -8.85 -16.94
N PHE A 347 -14.82 -9.72 -17.93
CA PHE A 347 -14.45 -11.10 -17.69
C PHE A 347 -12.94 -11.21 -17.45
N ILE A 348 -12.15 -10.71 -18.41
CA ILE A 348 -10.68 -10.60 -18.38
C ILE A 348 -10.26 -9.39 -19.22
N LYS A 349 -9.05 -8.86 -18.97
CA LYS A 349 -8.38 -7.79 -19.71
C LYS A 349 -9.04 -6.41 -19.56
N MET A 350 -8.20 -5.38 -19.49
CA MET A 350 -8.59 -3.96 -19.36
C MET A 350 -9.21 -3.58 -18.01
N ASP A 351 -9.43 -4.56 -17.13
CA ASP A 351 -9.85 -4.42 -15.74
C ASP A 351 -8.79 -3.68 -14.92
N ASP A 352 -7.55 -4.12 -15.03
CA ASP A 352 -6.37 -3.49 -14.43
C ASP A 352 -6.13 -2.04 -14.91
N VAL A 353 -6.29 -1.81 -16.21
CA VAL A 353 -6.20 -0.48 -16.84
C VAL A 353 -7.35 0.42 -16.40
N GLU A 354 -8.60 -0.06 -16.45
CA GLU A 354 -9.77 0.72 -16.02
C GLU A 354 -9.64 1.16 -14.57
N TYR A 355 -9.27 0.24 -13.69
CA TYR A 355 -9.19 0.52 -12.26
C TYR A 355 -8.03 1.46 -11.93
N SER A 356 -6.87 1.28 -12.55
CA SER A 356 -5.71 2.17 -12.36
C SER A 356 -6.03 3.59 -12.82
N LEU A 357 -6.66 3.75 -13.99
CA LEU A 357 -7.05 5.08 -14.49
C LEU A 357 -8.09 5.73 -13.58
N ARG A 358 -9.06 4.98 -13.05
CA ARG A 358 -10.06 5.50 -12.12
C ARG A 358 -9.47 5.88 -10.75
N LEU A 359 -8.47 5.14 -10.26
CA LEU A 359 -7.67 5.53 -9.10
C LEU A 359 -6.95 6.87 -9.35
N GLN A 360 -6.32 7.02 -10.51
CA GLN A 360 -5.64 8.26 -10.90
C GLN A 360 -6.58 9.45 -11.07
N GLU A 361 -7.77 9.26 -11.64
CA GLU A 361 -8.83 10.27 -11.71
C GLU A 361 -9.25 10.73 -10.30
N ALA A 362 -9.17 9.85 -9.30
CA ALA A 362 -9.40 10.17 -7.89
C ALA A 362 -8.14 10.72 -7.17
N GLY A 363 -7.04 10.97 -7.88
CA GLY A 363 -5.80 11.50 -7.30
C GLY A 363 -4.92 10.47 -6.59
N VAL A 364 -5.15 9.17 -6.82
CA VAL A 364 -4.25 8.09 -6.33
C VAL A 364 -3.22 7.78 -7.40
N LYS A 365 -1.96 8.06 -7.11
CA LYS A 365 -0.85 7.90 -8.05
C LYS A 365 -0.27 6.50 -7.99
N LEU A 366 0.05 5.94 -9.16
CA LEU A 366 0.77 4.67 -9.27
C LEU A 366 2.26 4.89 -8.96
N VAL A 367 2.79 4.07 -8.05
CA VAL A 367 4.24 3.91 -7.84
C VAL A 367 4.59 2.44 -8.04
N ILE A 368 5.73 2.19 -8.70
CA ILE A 368 6.24 0.84 -8.89
C ILE A 368 7.72 0.85 -8.45
N PRO A 369 8.06 0.24 -7.31
CA PRO A 369 9.45 0.03 -6.93
C PRO A 369 10.07 -1.02 -7.85
N PHE A 370 11.20 -0.72 -8.52
CA PHE A 370 11.88 -1.72 -9.35
C PHE A 370 12.51 -2.85 -8.52
N SER A 371 12.59 -2.67 -7.19
CA SER A 371 13.06 -3.70 -6.27
C SER A 371 11.97 -4.72 -5.93
N PHE A 372 10.73 -4.52 -6.35
CA PHE A 372 9.71 -5.57 -6.31
C PHE A 372 9.91 -6.49 -7.51
N TRP A 373 9.39 -7.71 -7.44
CA TRP A 373 9.44 -8.62 -8.58
C TRP A 373 8.25 -9.56 -8.55
N VAL A 374 7.71 -9.84 -9.73
CA VAL A 374 6.74 -10.91 -9.94
C VAL A 374 7.25 -11.78 -11.07
N LEU A 375 7.37 -13.07 -10.77
CA LEU A 375 7.75 -14.09 -11.74
C LEU A 375 6.49 -14.68 -12.35
N HIS A 376 6.32 -14.55 -13.66
CA HIS A 376 5.15 -15.01 -14.37
C HIS A 376 5.53 -15.48 -15.78
N ASP A 377 4.73 -16.36 -16.37
CA ASP A 377 4.94 -16.84 -17.75
C ASP A 377 4.85 -15.68 -18.77
N ASP A 378 5.51 -15.84 -19.92
CA ASP A 378 5.55 -14.81 -20.94
C ASP A 378 4.17 -14.57 -21.60
N PHE A 379 3.83 -13.31 -21.87
CA PHE A 379 2.58 -12.94 -22.54
C PHE A 379 2.44 -13.59 -23.93
N GLU A 380 3.55 -13.81 -24.63
CA GLU A 380 3.56 -14.42 -25.97
C GLU A 380 3.06 -15.87 -25.97
N GLU A 381 3.27 -16.62 -24.88
CA GLU A 381 2.85 -18.02 -24.76
C GLU A 381 1.33 -18.13 -24.66
N LYS A 382 0.69 -17.14 -24.04
CA LYS A 382 -0.77 -17.06 -23.85
C LYS A 382 -1.48 -16.38 -25.04
N TYR A 383 -0.78 -16.05 -26.13
CA TYR A 383 -1.36 -15.35 -27.29
C TYR A 383 -2.40 -16.20 -28.03
N SER A 384 -3.61 -15.66 -28.19
CA SER A 384 -4.69 -16.26 -28.98
C SER A 384 -5.69 -15.21 -29.49
N ALA A 385 -6.46 -15.59 -30.52
CA ALA A 385 -7.56 -14.78 -31.03
C ALA A 385 -8.62 -14.45 -29.95
N ALA A 386 -8.85 -15.36 -28.99
CA ALA A 386 -9.77 -15.14 -27.86
C ALA A 386 -9.32 -13.98 -26.97
N MET A 387 -8.01 -13.86 -26.67
CA MET A 387 -7.51 -12.74 -25.86
C MET A 387 -7.72 -11.39 -26.54
N GLN A 388 -7.60 -11.36 -27.88
CA GLN A 388 -7.80 -10.13 -28.65
C GLN A 388 -9.27 -9.68 -28.62
N TYR A 389 -10.23 -10.60 -28.66
CA TYR A 389 -11.66 -10.27 -28.48
C TYR A 389 -11.87 -9.39 -27.24
N PHE A 390 -11.38 -9.83 -26.08
CA PHE A 390 -11.56 -9.12 -24.82
C PHE A 390 -10.79 -7.80 -24.80
N ARG A 391 -9.54 -7.79 -25.27
CA ARG A 391 -8.74 -6.55 -25.35
C ARG A 391 -9.45 -5.46 -26.16
N PHE A 392 -9.96 -5.78 -27.36
CA PHE A 392 -10.65 -4.80 -28.20
C PHE A 392 -12.02 -4.40 -27.66
N ARG A 393 -12.88 -5.37 -27.31
CA ARG A 393 -14.23 -5.07 -26.82
C ARG A 393 -14.17 -4.22 -25.55
N ASN A 394 -13.36 -4.63 -24.57
CA ASN A 394 -13.28 -3.94 -23.29
C ASN A 394 -12.59 -2.56 -23.45
N ARG A 395 -11.65 -2.42 -24.40
CA ARG A 395 -11.08 -1.11 -24.77
C ARG A 395 -12.16 -0.16 -25.26
N TRP A 396 -13.08 -0.59 -26.13
CA TRP A 396 -14.18 0.27 -26.58
C TRP A 396 -15.15 0.62 -25.48
N VAL A 397 -15.42 -0.32 -24.54
CA VAL A 397 -16.20 -0.03 -23.34
C VAL A 397 -15.52 1.06 -22.50
N LEU A 398 -14.21 0.94 -22.23
CA LEU A 398 -13.45 1.95 -21.49
C LEU A 398 -13.48 3.31 -22.19
N LEU A 399 -13.25 3.36 -23.51
CA LEU A 399 -13.32 4.60 -24.28
C LEU A 399 -14.72 5.22 -24.26
N ALA A 400 -15.78 4.41 -24.32
CA ALA A 400 -17.16 4.88 -24.20
C ALA A 400 -17.42 5.47 -22.80
N GLN A 401 -16.91 4.82 -21.75
CA GLN A 401 -17.03 5.32 -20.37
C GLN A 401 -16.31 6.65 -20.15
N GLN A 402 -15.17 6.84 -20.79
CA GLN A 402 -14.36 8.06 -20.72
C GLN A 402 -14.81 9.17 -21.69
N ASP A 403 -15.86 8.93 -22.49
CA ASP A 403 -16.31 9.83 -23.56
C ASP A 403 -15.21 10.15 -24.60
N ARG A 404 -14.36 9.15 -24.90
CA ARG A 404 -13.21 9.25 -25.82
C ARG A 404 -13.46 8.68 -27.20
N ILE A 405 -14.67 8.15 -27.45
CA ILE A 405 -15.12 7.83 -28.80
C ILE A 405 -15.70 9.12 -29.40
N GLY A 406 -14.82 9.91 -30.02
CA GLY A 406 -15.16 11.19 -30.63
C GLY A 406 -15.86 11.04 -31.98
N ASP A 407 -15.14 11.33 -33.07
CA ASP A 407 -15.70 11.26 -34.43
C ASP A 407 -16.02 9.81 -34.85
N LEU A 408 -17.31 9.56 -35.12
CA LEU A 408 -17.80 8.23 -35.51
C LEU A 408 -17.26 7.77 -36.87
N GLY A 409 -16.99 8.70 -37.79
CA GLY A 409 -16.38 8.40 -39.08
C GLY A 409 -14.95 7.91 -38.92
N VAL A 410 -14.17 8.56 -38.04
CA VAL A 410 -12.81 8.14 -37.68
C VAL A 410 -12.84 6.77 -36.99
N PHE A 411 -13.72 6.58 -36.01
CA PHE A 411 -13.86 5.28 -35.33
C PHE A 411 -14.18 4.15 -36.33
N VAL A 412 -15.15 4.37 -37.23
CA VAL A 412 -15.52 3.39 -38.25
C VAL A 412 -14.35 3.11 -39.18
N ALA A 413 -13.59 4.12 -39.60
CA ALA A 413 -12.42 3.94 -40.47
C ALA A 413 -11.31 3.13 -39.79
N GLU A 414 -11.03 3.39 -38.51
CA GLU A 414 -10.06 2.63 -37.72
C GLU A 414 -10.53 1.18 -37.54
N TYR A 415 -11.77 0.97 -37.09
CA TYR A 415 -12.37 -0.36 -36.96
C TYR A 415 -12.34 -1.16 -38.27
N ASP A 416 -12.67 -0.50 -39.39
CA ASP A 416 -12.61 -1.12 -40.71
C ASP A 416 -11.20 -1.58 -41.09
N THR A 417 -10.21 -0.73 -40.81
CA THR A 417 -8.80 -1.03 -41.03
C THR A 417 -8.36 -2.23 -40.20
N LEU A 418 -8.79 -2.33 -38.95
CA LEU A 418 -8.46 -3.46 -38.06
C LEU A 418 -8.96 -4.79 -38.62
N VAL A 419 -10.25 -4.88 -38.95
CA VAL A 419 -10.84 -6.12 -39.48
C VAL A 419 -10.19 -6.49 -40.81
N ARG A 420 -9.98 -5.52 -41.71
CA ARG A 420 -9.33 -5.74 -43.01
C ARG A 420 -7.88 -6.20 -42.88
N ASN A 421 -7.14 -5.72 -41.89
CA ASN A 421 -5.77 -6.14 -41.63
C ASN A 421 -5.71 -7.61 -41.22
N PHE A 422 -6.60 -8.07 -40.33
CA PHE A 422 -6.68 -9.49 -39.97
C PHE A 422 -7.04 -10.37 -41.17
N VAL A 423 -8.03 -9.97 -41.98
CA VAL A 423 -8.39 -10.71 -43.21
C VAL A 423 -7.22 -10.75 -44.20
N SER A 424 -6.53 -9.62 -44.40
CA SER A 424 -5.37 -9.51 -45.28
C SER A 424 -4.19 -10.37 -44.81
N ALA A 425 -4.07 -10.53 -43.50
CA ALA A 425 -3.10 -11.40 -42.82
C ALA A 425 -3.54 -12.89 -42.77
N ARG A 426 -4.69 -13.24 -43.36
CA ARG A 426 -5.30 -14.59 -43.32
C ARG A 426 -5.72 -15.04 -41.90
N LYS A 427 -5.78 -14.12 -40.94
CA LYS A 427 -6.20 -14.34 -39.55
C LYS A 427 -7.72 -14.20 -39.42
N TYR A 428 -8.46 -15.16 -39.96
CA TYR A 428 -9.93 -15.09 -40.04
C TYR A 428 -10.63 -15.35 -38.70
N GLU A 429 -10.02 -16.06 -37.76
CA GLU A 429 -10.57 -16.22 -36.41
C GLU A 429 -10.49 -14.89 -35.65
N HIS A 430 -9.35 -14.19 -35.73
CA HIS A 430 -9.23 -12.82 -35.21
C HIS A 430 -10.24 -11.86 -35.86
N ALA A 431 -10.38 -11.90 -37.18
CA ALA A 431 -11.34 -11.05 -37.89
C ALA A 431 -12.79 -11.36 -37.46
N GLN A 432 -13.15 -12.64 -37.32
CA GLN A 432 -14.49 -13.03 -36.87
C GLN A 432 -14.75 -12.52 -35.46
N LEU A 433 -13.82 -12.76 -34.54
CA LEU A 433 -13.99 -12.34 -33.15
C LEU A 433 -14.02 -10.82 -32.99
N LEU A 434 -13.35 -10.06 -33.86
CA LEU A 434 -13.45 -8.60 -33.84
C LEU A 434 -14.81 -8.09 -34.37
N LEU A 435 -15.44 -8.82 -35.30
CA LEU A 435 -16.81 -8.58 -35.74
C LEU A 435 -17.80 -8.92 -34.62
N ASP A 436 -17.67 -10.10 -34.04
CA ASP A 436 -18.51 -10.56 -32.92
C ASP A 436 -18.37 -9.64 -31.70
N ALA A 437 -17.16 -9.14 -31.41
CA ALA A 437 -16.92 -8.16 -30.34
C ALA A 437 -17.73 -6.88 -30.54
N MET A 438 -17.82 -6.40 -31.77
CA MET A 438 -18.61 -5.20 -32.09
C MET A 438 -20.10 -5.49 -32.01
N ASP A 439 -20.56 -6.64 -32.52
CA ASP A 439 -21.97 -7.04 -32.37
C ASP A 439 -22.41 -7.10 -30.91
N HIS A 440 -21.59 -7.70 -30.06
CA HIS A 440 -21.84 -7.77 -28.62
C HIS A 440 -21.77 -6.39 -27.95
N PHE A 441 -20.78 -5.56 -28.32
CA PHE A 441 -20.69 -4.18 -27.82
C PHE A 441 -21.94 -3.37 -28.14
N LEU A 442 -22.49 -3.53 -29.35
CA LEU A 442 -23.70 -2.85 -29.81
C LEU A 442 -24.97 -3.24 -29.02
N GLN A 443 -25.00 -4.42 -28.38
CA GLN A 443 -26.13 -4.81 -27.52
C GLN A 443 -26.19 -4.02 -26.20
N GLY A 444 -25.05 -3.49 -25.75
CA GLY A 444 -24.95 -2.66 -24.54
C GLY A 444 -24.49 -3.39 -23.28
N PRO A 445 -24.26 -2.63 -22.18
CA PRO A 445 -23.57 -3.11 -20.99
C PRO A 445 -24.30 -4.27 -20.29
N GLU A 446 -25.63 -4.22 -20.24
CA GLU A 446 -26.43 -5.27 -19.58
C GLU A 446 -26.30 -6.62 -20.30
N TYR A 447 -26.27 -6.61 -21.63
CA TYR A 447 -26.13 -7.81 -22.44
C TYR A 447 -24.77 -8.49 -22.20
N LEU A 448 -23.69 -7.70 -22.12
CA LEU A 448 -22.34 -8.23 -21.92
C LEU A 448 -22.23 -9.05 -20.62
N ILE A 449 -22.97 -8.66 -19.58
CA ILE A 449 -23.00 -9.34 -18.28
C ILE A 449 -23.99 -10.51 -18.33
N ALA A 450 -25.23 -10.27 -18.78
CA ALA A 450 -26.29 -11.27 -18.78
C ALA A 450 -25.98 -12.49 -19.66
N ARG A 451 -25.24 -12.28 -20.75
CA ARG A 451 -24.94 -13.30 -21.76
C ARG A 451 -23.47 -13.74 -21.72
N GLU A 452 -22.73 -13.41 -20.65
CA GLU A 452 -21.29 -13.68 -20.55
C GLU A 452 -20.94 -15.15 -20.86
N LYS A 453 -21.68 -16.11 -20.28
CA LYS A 453 -21.47 -17.55 -20.52
C LYS A 453 -21.66 -17.94 -21.99
N ASP A 454 -22.69 -17.42 -22.65
CA ASP A 454 -22.96 -17.71 -24.06
C ASP A 454 -21.92 -17.06 -24.99
N ILE A 455 -21.51 -15.83 -24.66
CA ILE A 455 -20.44 -15.11 -25.36
C ILE A 455 -19.13 -15.91 -25.28
N LEU A 456 -18.76 -16.40 -24.09
CA LEU A 456 -17.57 -17.22 -23.89
C LEU A 456 -17.61 -18.51 -24.73
N ALA A 457 -18.73 -19.23 -24.69
CA ALA A 457 -18.91 -20.44 -25.48
C ALA A 457 -18.76 -20.15 -26.99
N GLY A 458 -19.33 -19.05 -27.47
CA GLY A 458 -19.19 -18.59 -28.85
C GLY A 458 -17.75 -18.28 -29.24
N ILE A 459 -17.00 -17.57 -28.38
CA ILE A 459 -15.60 -17.23 -28.63
C ILE A 459 -14.75 -18.51 -28.77
N PHE A 460 -14.86 -19.43 -27.82
CA PHE A 460 -14.07 -20.66 -27.84
C PHE A 460 -14.47 -21.63 -28.96
N ALA A 461 -15.70 -21.56 -29.47
CA ALA A 461 -16.11 -22.33 -30.65
C ALA A 461 -15.42 -21.84 -31.95
N VAL A 462 -15.03 -20.56 -32.00
CA VAL A 462 -14.33 -19.94 -33.14
C VAL A 462 -12.83 -20.22 -33.12
N VAL A 463 -12.17 -20.15 -31.95
CA VAL A 463 -10.71 -20.30 -31.84
C VAL A 463 -10.30 -21.76 -32.00
N ARG A 464 -9.66 -22.08 -33.12
CA ARG A 464 -9.17 -23.44 -33.42
C ARG A 464 -7.70 -23.44 -33.79
N ARG A 465 -7.31 -22.59 -34.73
CA ARG A 465 -5.95 -22.56 -35.30
C ARG A 465 -5.15 -21.34 -34.89
N GLU A 466 -5.79 -20.21 -34.60
CA GLU A 466 -5.10 -18.93 -34.35
C GLU A 466 -4.75 -18.75 -32.88
N LYS A 467 -4.00 -19.72 -32.35
CA LYS A 467 -3.42 -19.75 -30.99
C LYS A 467 -2.00 -20.30 -31.07
N ASN A 468 -1.08 -19.71 -30.32
CA ASN A 468 0.31 -20.18 -30.31
C ASN A 468 0.39 -21.63 -29.80
N GLY A 469 1.22 -22.43 -30.45
CA GLY A 469 1.64 -23.75 -30.01
C GLY A 469 3.09 -24.02 -30.41
N PRO A 470 3.68 -25.15 -30.00
CA PRO A 470 5.07 -25.50 -30.34
C PRO A 470 5.34 -25.48 -31.85
N MET A 471 6.37 -24.76 -32.27
CA MET A 471 6.83 -24.63 -33.65
C MET A 471 8.36 -24.37 -33.66
N ALA A 472 9.16 -25.44 -33.67
CA ALA A 472 10.62 -25.36 -33.63
C ALA A 472 11.24 -24.70 -34.87
N ALA A 473 10.60 -24.85 -36.03
CA ALA A 473 11.02 -24.23 -37.28
C ALA A 473 9.79 -23.98 -38.18
N PRO A 474 9.92 -23.10 -39.19
CA PRO A 474 8.90 -22.96 -40.21
C PRO A 474 8.58 -24.29 -40.90
N LEU A 475 7.29 -24.56 -41.12
CA LEU A 475 6.85 -25.78 -41.80
C LEU A 475 7.13 -25.71 -43.31
N ASP A 476 7.29 -26.87 -43.94
CA ASP A 476 7.37 -27.05 -45.40
C ASP A 476 8.44 -26.20 -46.13
N ALA A 477 9.53 -25.84 -45.44
CA ALA A 477 10.59 -24.96 -45.95
C ALA A 477 10.06 -23.63 -46.54
N ALA A 478 8.93 -23.14 -46.03
CA ALA A 478 8.28 -21.94 -46.51
C ALA A 478 9.18 -20.69 -46.36
N PRO A 479 9.30 -19.84 -47.39
CA PRO A 479 10.23 -18.71 -47.40
C PRO A 479 9.87 -17.67 -46.34
N LEU A 480 10.88 -17.13 -45.65
CA LEU A 480 10.74 -16.01 -44.71
C LEU A 480 10.55 -14.70 -45.47
N VAL A 481 9.46 -13.96 -45.20
CA VAL A 481 9.04 -12.82 -46.03
C VAL A 481 8.81 -11.49 -45.28
N ASN A 482 9.34 -11.32 -44.06
CA ASN A 482 9.20 -10.05 -43.31
C ASN A 482 9.65 -8.82 -44.13
N GLY A 483 8.83 -7.76 -44.13
CA GLY A 483 9.19 -6.46 -44.70
C GLY A 483 9.21 -6.40 -46.23
N LEU A 484 8.23 -7.02 -46.90
CA LEU A 484 8.11 -6.90 -48.36
C LEU A 484 7.72 -5.48 -48.75
N ASP A 485 8.33 -4.98 -49.84
CA ASP A 485 8.01 -3.68 -50.39
C ASP A 485 6.52 -3.53 -50.74
N ALA A 486 6.04 -2.28 -50.62
CA ALA A 486 4.76 -1.89 -51.17
C ALA A 486 4.71 -2.12 -52.70
N PRO A 487 3.54 -2.37 -53.31
CA PRO A 487 3.47 -2.58 -54.74
C PRO A 487 3.91 -1.30 -55.45
N SER A 488 4.87 -1.43 -56.36
CA SER A 488 5.52 -0.32 -57.04
C SER A 488 4.58 0.52 -57.93
N SER A 489 3.41 -0.01 -58.31
CA SER A 489 2.42 0.71 -59.12
C SER A 489 1.14 1.00 -58.35
N ALA A 490 0.57 2.20 -58.57
CA ALA A 490 -0.71 2.60 -57.98
C ALA A 490 -1.86 1.63 -58.33
N ARG A 491 -1.83 1.04 -59.54
CA ARG A 491 -2.78 0.00 -59.96
C ARG A 491 -2.67 -1.25 -59.08
N ASN A 492 -1.46 -1.75 -58.83
CA ASN A 492 -1.25 -2.94 -58.01
C ASN A 492 -1.50 -2.68 -56.52
N ALA A 493 -1.20 -1.48 -56.05
CA ALA A 493 -1.55 -1.05 -54.70
C ALA A 493 -3.08 -1.04 -54.50
N ARG A 494 -3.83 -0.43 -55.43
CA ARG A 494 -5.30 -0.45 -55.43
C ARG A 494 -5.86 -1.86 -55.52
N LEU A 495 -5.31 -2.70 -56.40
CA LEU A 495 -5.74 -4.10 -56.54
C LEU A 495 -5.51 -4.87 -55.23
N THR A 496 -4.33 -4.75 -54.62
CA THR A 496 -4.00 -5.39 -53.35
C THR A 496 -4.98 -4.97 -52.25
N ALA A 497 -5.23 -3.67 -52.10
CA ALA A 497 -6.12 -3.14 -51.08
C ALA A 497 -7.58 -3.61 -51.30
N ARG A 498 -8.07 -3.57 -52.54
CA ARG A 498 -9.46 -3.96 -52.88
C ARG A 498 -9.71 -5.47 -52.86
N THR A 499 -8.66 -6.27 -52.96
CA THR A 499 -8.75 -7.74 -52.95
C THR A 499 -8.15 -8.35 -51.68
N TRP A 500 -8.06 -7.58 -50.59
CA TRP A 500 -7.63 -8.05 -49.27
C TRP A 500 -6.31 -8.80 -49.30
N ASN A 501 -5.31 -8.20 -49.94
CA ASN A 501 -4.01 -8.82 -50.15
C ASN A 501 -3.99 -9.89 -51.25
N ASN A 502 -4.65 -9.59 -52.37
CA ASN A 502 -4.68 -10.42 -53.58
C ASN A 502 -5.34 -11.79 -53.37
N HIS A 503 -6.41 -11.86 -52.57
CA HIS A 503 -7.17 -13.08 -52.29
C HIS A 503 -7.65 -13.84 -53.52
N PHE A 504 -7.90 -13.12 -54.61
CA PHE A 504 -8.50 -13.67 -55.83
C PHE A 504 -7.48 -13.83 -56.97
N LEU A 505 -6.19 -13.61 -56.71
CA LEU A 505 -5.12 -13.73 -57.71
C LEU A 505 -4.35 -15.07 -57.55
N PRO A 506 -3.53 -15.46 -58.55
CA PRO A 506 -2.69 -16.67 -58.49
C PRO A 506 -1.78 -16.72 -57.26
N LEU A 507 -1.57 -17.95 -56.77
CA LEU A 507 -1.05 -18.26 -55.44
C LEU A 507 0.48 -18.34 -55.36
N LYS A 508 1.02 -17.98 -54.19
CA LYS A 508 2.22 -18.61 -53.61
C LYS A 508 1.72 -19.76 -52.71
N ASP A 509 2.41 -20.90 -52.68
CA ASP A 509 1.97 -22.05 -51.88
C ASP A 509 2.03 -21.75 -50.37
N SER A 510 3.19 -21.34 -49.86
CA SER A 510 3.39 -21.02 -48.44
C SER A 510 4.29 -19.81 -48.24
N ALA A 511 4.21 -19.20 -47.06
CA ALA A 511 5.07 -18.10 -46.61
C ALA A 511 5.24 -18.14 -45.09
N THR A 512 6.38 -17.67 -44.61
CA THR A 512 6.70 -17.60 -43.18
C THR A 512 6.91 -16.16 -42.75
N LEU A 513 6.32 -15.79 -41.61
CA LEU A 513 6.57 -14.54 -40.91
C LEU A 513 7.22 -14.82 -39.57
N ASP A 514 8.40 -14.25 -39.34
CA ASP A 514 9.01 -14.20 -38.02
C ASP A 514 8.34 -13.08 -37.21
N THR A 515 7.54 -13.43 -36.21
CA THR A 515 6.80 -12.46 -35.39
C THR A 515 7.69 -11.63 -34.48
N THR A 516 8.97 -12.01 -34.32
CA THR A 516 9.96 -11.23 -33.55
C THR A 516 10.53 -10.05 -34.35
N ARG A 517 10.21 -9.96 -35.64
CA ARG A 517 10.63 -8.90 -36.54
C ARG A 517 9.43 -8.05 -36.96
N PRO A 518 9.65 -6.77 -37.31
CA PRO A 518 8.63 -5.96 -37.95
C PRO A 518 8.02 -6.69 -39.15
N HIS A 519 6.70 -6.70 -39.22
CA HIS A 519 5.95 -7.31 -40.31
C HIS A 519 4.64 -6.58 -40.53
N SER A 520 4.08 -6.76 -41.71
CA SER A 520 2.79 -6.21 -42.08
C SER A 520 1.91 -7.28 -42.75
N PRO A 521 0.58 -7.08 -42.82
CA PRO A 521 -0.28 -7.95 -43.60
C PRO A 521 0.16 -8.06 -45.07
N LEU A 522 0.88 -7.07 -45.61
CA LEU A 522 1.32 -7.05 -46.99
C LEU A 522 2.44 -8.05 -47.31
N ASP A 523 3.16 -8.53 -46.30
CA ASP A 523 4.26 -9.47 -46.44
C ASP A 523 3.77 -10.84 -46.94
N VAL A 524 2.52 -11.17 -46.64
CA VAL A 524 1.91 -12.45 -47.01
C VAL A 524 1.06 -12.35 -48.29
N ARG A 525 1.34 -11.34 -49.13
CA ARG A 525 0.67 -11.16 -50.43
C ARG A 525 0.71 -12.44 -51.26
N ARG A 526 -0.48 -12.87 -51.71
CA ARG A 526 -0.72 -14.07 -52.54
C ARG A 526 -0.44 -15.42 -51.85
N ALA A 527 0.01 -15.44 -50.60
CA ALA A 527 0.23 -16.70 -49.88
C ALA A 527 -1.10 -17.45 -49.66
N ARG A 528 -1.10 -18.74 -49.99
CA ARG A 528 -2.17 -19.68 -49.63
C ARG A 528 -2.06 -20.04 -48.15
N GLN A 529 -0.88 -20.43 -47.70
CA GLN A 529 -0.60 -20.76 -46.30
C GLN A 529 0.40 -19.78 -45.70
N VAL A 530 0.20 -19.40 -44.43
CA VAL A 530 1.10 -18.50 -43.71
C VAL A 530 1.44 -19.10 -42.35
N HIS A 531 2.73 -19.24 -42.07
CA HIS A 531 3.26 -19.65 -40.77
C HIS A 531 3.67 -18.39 -40.00
N TYR A 532 2.97 -18.09 -38.91
CA TYR A 532 3.40 -17.07 -37.94
C TYR A 532 4.29 -17.78 -36.92
N TRP A 533 5.59 -17.54 -37.00
CA TRP A 533 6.61 -18.21 -36.21
C TRP A 533 7.35 -17.21 -35.34
N ASN A 534 7.43 -17.47 -34.04
CA ASN A 534 8.27 -16.74 -33.11
C ASN A 534 9.61 -17.48 -32.99
N SER A 535 10.65 -16.96 -33.66
CA SER A 535 11.97 -17.60 -33.71
C SER A 535 12.72 -17.61 -32.38
N ARG A 536 12.35 -16.74 -31.43
CA ARG A 536 12.97 -16.69 -30.09
C ARG A 536 12.39 -17.72 -29.14
N LYS A 537 11.09 -18.03 -29.27
CA LYS A 537 10.35 -18.91 -28.35
C LYS A 537 10.02 -20.27 -28.94
N ASN A 538 10.26 -20.49 -30.24
CA ASN A 538 9.88 -21.72 -30.94
C ASN A 538 8.38 -22.01 -30.82
N LEU A 539 7.57 -20.96 -30.96
CA LEU A 539 6.11 -21.01 -30.91
C LEU A 539 5.54 -20.44 -32.20
N GLY A 540 4.32 -20.82 -32.55
CA GLY A 540 3.66 -20.25 -33.70
C GLY A 540 2.33 -20.91 -34.01
N TYR A 541 1.74 -20.48 -35.12
CA TYR A 541 0.55 -21.09 -35.70
C TYR A 541 0.51 -20.88 -37.20
N THR A 542 -0.30 -21.70 -37.86
CA THR A 542 -0.45 -21.67 -39.30
C THR A 542 -1.88 -21.32 -39.68
N VAL A 543 -2.02 -20.39 -40.62
CA VAL A 543 -3.31 -20.00 -41.20
C VAL A 543 -3.33 -20.30 -42.69
N GLU A 544 -4.53 -20.56 -43.22
CA GLU A 544 -4.74 -20.86 -44.63
C GLU A 544 -5.80 -19.95 -45.22
N ARG A 545 -5.59 -19.49 -46.45
CA ARG A 545 -6.48 -18.61 -47.19
C ARG A 545 -7.87 -19.23 -47.38
N ASP A 546 -8.89 -18.58 -46.82
CA ASP A 546 -10.31 -18.88 -47.05
C ASP A 546 -11.02 -17.64 -47.62
N SER A 547 -11.19 -17.61 -48.95
CA SER A 547 -11.82 -16.48 -49.64
C SER A 547 -13.33 -16.39 -49.41
N ARG A 548 -14.01 -17.52 -49.13
CA ARG A 548 -15.46 -17.51 -48.84
C ARG A 548 -15.72 -16.91 -47.46
N ARG A 549 -14.91 -17.29 -46.46
CA ARG A 549 -14.94 -16.69 -45.12
C ARG A 549 -14.57 -15.20 -45.16
N ALA A 550 -13.51 -14.84 -45.88
CA ALA A 550 -13.12 -13.44 -46.08
C ALA A 550 -14.28 -12.60 -46.64
N PHE A 551 -14.95 -13.08 -47.71
CA PHE A 551 -16.08 -12.36 -48.31
C PHE A 551 -17.25 -12.18 -47.33
N ARG A 552 -17.64 -13.23 -46.60
CA ARG A 552 -18.70 -13.16 -45.57
C ARG A 552 -18.36 -12.14 -44.47
N GLN A 553 -17.14 -12.15 -43.98
CA GLN A 553 -16.66 -11.20 -42.96
C GLN A 553 -16.69 -9.75 -43.46
N MET A 554 -16.42 -9.53 -44.75
CA MET A 554 -16.46 -8.20 -45.35
C MET A 554 -17.89 -7.70 -45.60
N LEU A 555 -18.85 -8.59 -45.83
CA LEU A 555 -20.27 -8.26 -45.82
C LEU A 555 -20.75 -7.89 -44.42
N HIS A 556 -20.37 -8.67 -43.41
CA HIS A 556 -20.70 -8.40 -42.00
C HIS A 556 -20.09 -7.07 -41.53
N LEU A 557 -18.83 -6.80 -41.88
CA LEU A 557 -18.19 -5.51 -41.63
C LEU A 557 -18.99 -4.35 -42.24
N ARG A 558 -19.46 -4.50 -43.48
CA ARG A 558 -20.27 -3.47 -44.14
C ARG A 558 -21.58 -3.20 -43.40
N GLN A 559 -22.23 -4.24 -42.87
CA GLN A 559 -23.45 -4.09 -42.04
C GLN A 559 -23.12 -3.34 -40.75
N LEU A 560 -22.05 -3.71 -40.06
CA LEU A 560 -21.61 -3.08 -38.81
C LEU A 560 -21.27 -1.61 -38.97
N ARG A 561 -20.70 -1.16 -40.10
CA ARG A 561 -20.46 0.27 -40.36
C ARG A 561 -21.72 1.11 -40.20
N THR A 562 -22.83 0.62 -40.76
CA THR A 562 -24.12 1.32 -40.71
C THR A 562 -24.65 1.31 -39.27
N ARG A 563 -24.60 0.14 -38.62
CA ARG A 563 -25.06 -0.02 -37.24
C ARG A 563 -24.28 0.84 -36.24
N ILE A 564 -22.96 0.93 -36.37
CA ILE A 564 -22.12 1.80 -35.52
C ILE A 564 -22.60 3.25 -35.63
N GLN A 565 -22.78 3.76 -36.85
CA GLN A 565 -23.22 5.14 -37.08
C GLN A 565 -24.62 5.42 -36.50
N THR A 566 -25.53 4.44 -36.57
CA THR A 566 -26.91 4.62 -36.09
C THR A 566 -27.09 4.36 -34.60
N GLU A 567 -26.37 3.39 -34.03
CA GLU A 567 -26.60 2.90 -32.66
C GLU A 567 -25.67 3.60 -31.63
N PHE A 568 -24.44 4.00 -32.00
CA PHE A 568 -23.49 4.62 -31.05
C PHE A 568 -24.05 5.88 -30.34
N PRO A 569 -24.73 6.83 -31.01
CA PRO A 569 -25.26 8.03 -30.35
C PRO A 569 -26.16 7.73 -29.14
N GLY A 570 -26.98 6.68 -29.21
CA GLY A 570 -27.82 6.24 -28.09
C GLY A 570 -27.09 5.31 -27.11
N LEU A 571 -26.12 4.54 -27.60
CA LEU A 571 -25.44 3.50 -26.85
C LEU A 571 -24.31 4.01 -25.96
N LEU A 572 -23.46 4.92 -26.42
CA LEU A 572 -22.30 5.41 -25.66
C LEU A 572 -22.71 6.04 -24.31
N PRO A 573 -23.77 6.88 -24.24
CA PRO A 573 -24.27 7.38 -22.96
C PRO A 573 -24.80 6.28 -22.02
N ARG A 574 -25.29 5.15 -22.55
CA ARG A 574 -25.73 4.01 -21.72
C ARG A 574 -24.56 3.37 -20.99
N TYR A 575 -23.42 3.15 -21.67
CA TYR A 575 -22.21 2.65 -21.01
C TYR A 575 -21.72 3.56 -19.89
N ARG A 576 -21.75 4.88 -20.11
CA ARG A 576 -21.40 5.88 -19.06
C ARG A 576 -22.33 5.81 -17.85
N ARG A 577 -23.65 5.78 -18.08
CA ARG A 577 -24.64 5.69 -17.00
C ARG A 577 -24.58 4.36 -16.24
N ALA A 578 -24.35 3.25 -16.95
CA ALA A 578 -24.27 1.92 -16.35
C ALA A 578 -23.03 1.77 -15.45
N LYS A 579 -21.91 2.45 -15.76
CA LYS A 579 -20.66 2.38 -14.99
C LYS A 579 -20.89 2.52 -13.49
N ALA A 580 -21.59 3.58 -13.06
CA ALA A 580 -21.80 3.87 -11.64
C ALA A 580 -22.48 2.72 -10.88
N TYR A 581 -23.48 2.06 -11.49
CA TYR A 581 -24.14 0.92 -10.87
C TYR A 581 -23.27 -0.35 -10.93
N LEU A 582 -22.62 -0.62 -12.06
CA LEU A 582 -21.81 -1.82 -12.26
C LEU A 582 -20.53 -1.83 -11.42
N THR A 583 -20.05 -0.67 -10.98
CA THR A 583 -18.94 -0.55 -10.01
C THR A 583 -19.43 -0.45 -8.56
N SER A 584 -20.74 -0.54 -8.31
CA SER A 584 -21.31 -0.37 -6.97
C SER A 584 -21.22 -1.64 -6.12
N PRO A 585 -21.13 -1.53 -4.78
CA PRO A 585 -21.24 -2.69 -3.90
C PRO A 585 -22.59 -3.41 -4.03
N VAL A 586 -23.66 -2.72 -4.43
CA VAL A 586 -24.99 -3.31 -4.65
C VAL A 586 -24.99 -4.30 -5.81
N PHE A 587 -24.34 -3.95 -6.93
CA PHE A 587 -24.19 -4.87 -8.05
C PHE A 587 -23.32 -6.09 -7.67
N TRP A 588 -22.20 -5.81 -7.01
CA TRP A 588 -21.20 -6.82 -6.63
C TRP A 588 -21.64 -7.74 -5.47
N SER A 589 -22.71 -7.41 -4.74
CA SER A 589 -23.28 -8.32 -3.74
C SER A 589 -23.75 -9.64 -4.38
N ASP A 590 -24.20 -9.56 -5.63
CA ASP A 590 -24.81 -10.66 -6.35
C ASP A 590 -23.92 -11.15 -7.51
N TYR A 591 -23.16 -10.25 -8.14
CA TYR A 591 -22.25 -10.63 -9.23
C TYR A 591 -21.12 -11.54 -8.73
N GLY A 592 -20.88 -12.62 -9.47
CA GLY A 592 -19.93 -13.68 -9.09
C GLY A 592 -20.47 -14.66 -8.04
N LYS A 593 -21.32 -14.24 -7.10
CA LYS A 593 -21.79 -15.10 -6.00
C LYS A 593 -22.34 -16.43 -6.52
N HIS A 594 -21.84 -17.55 -5.99
CA HIS A 594 -22.31 -18.86 -6.41
C HIS A 594 -23.84 -19.01 -6.25
N GLY A 595 -24.48 -19.65 -7.24
CA GLY A 595 -25.92 -19.88 -7.26
C GLY A 595 -26.79 -18.62 -7.44
N THR A 596 -26.18 -17.45 -7.62
CA THR A 596 -26.88 -16.16 -7.72
C THR A 596 -26.72 -15.56 -9.11
N ALA A 597 -27.80 -15.03 -9.68
CA ALA A 597 -27.75 -14.25 -10.91
C ALA A 597 -27.60 -12.75 -10.57
N PRO A 598 -26.76 -12.00 -11.29
CA PRO A 598 -26.56 -10.59 -10.99
C PRO A 598 -27.79 -9.75 -11.33
N ARG A 599 -28.12 -8.79 -10.48
CA ARG A 599 -29.07 -7.72 -10.81
C ARG A 599 -28.41 -6.74 -11.78
N LEU A 600 -29.05 -6.49 -12.92
CA LEU A 600 -28.50 -5.61 -13.97
C LEU A 600 -28.92 -4.15 -13.79
N HIS A 601 -29.91 -3.89 -12.93
CA HIS A 601 -30.44 -2.56 -12.67
C HIS A 601 -30.65 -2.35 -11.16
N PRO A 602 -30.43 -1.12 -10.66
CA PRO A 602 -30.69 -0.80 -9.26
C PRO A 602 -32.19 -0.87 -8.96
N ALA A 603 -32.54 -1.39 -7.78
CA ALA A 603 -33.90 -1.26 -7.24
C ALA A 603 -34.17 0.21 -6.84
N PRO A 604 -35.45 0.64 -6.73
CA PRO A 604 -35.80 2.02 -6.36
C PRO A 604 -35.14 2.52 -5.06
N GLY A 605 -34.84 1.62 -4.10
CA GLY A 605 -34.14 1.95 -2.85
C GLY A 605 -32.61 1.97 -2.94
N ASP A 606 -32.02 1.33 -3.94
CA ASP A 606 -30.55 1.19 -4.07
C ASP A 606 -29.87 2.51 -4.41
N GLN A 607 -30.57 3.40 -5.12
CA GLN A 607 -30.03 4.73 -5.48
C GLN A 607 -29.86 5.65 -4.27
N ALA A 608 -30.65 5.47 -3.21
CA ALA A 608 -30.49 6.22 -1.97
C ALA A 608 -29.29 5.68 -1.16
N MET A 609 -29.16 4.35 -1.08
CA MET A 609 -28.03 3.70 -0.41
C MET A 609 -26.69 3.98 -1.11
N HIS A 610 -26.66 3.94 -2.45
CA HIS A 610 -25.45 4.26 -3.22
C HIS A 610 -25.03 5.72 -3.03
N ARG A 611 -25.99 6.65 -3.04
CA ARG A 611 -25.72 8.07 -2.74
C ARG A 611 -25.23 8.23 -1.31
N LEU A 612 -25.86 7.60 -0.34
CA LEU A 612 -25.44 7.64 1.06
C LEU A 612 -24.04 7.06 1.24
N GLN A 613 -23.73 5.91 0.65
CA GLN A 613 -22.40 5.28 0.73
C GLN A 613 -21.33 6.13 0.05
N HIS A 614 -21.63 6.72 -1.11
CA HIS A 614 -20.69 7.61 -1.79
C HIS A 614 -20.50 8.93 -1.02
N THR A 615 -21.57 9.48 -0.43
CA THR A 615 -21.51 10.66 0.44
C THR A 615 -20.77 10.33 1.73
N VAL A 616 -21.00 9.18 2.36
CA VAL A 616 -20.26 8.72 3.54
C VAL A 616 -18.80 8.44 3.18
N ALA A 617 -18.49 7.81 2.06
CA ALA A 617 -17.11 7.59 1.61
C ALA A 617 -16.42 8.92 1.27
N GLN A 618 -17.12 9.89 0.67
CA GLN A 618 -16.62 11.25 0.48
C GLN A 618 -16.45 11.98 1.81
N LEU A 619 -17.36 11.83 2.76
CA LEU A 619 -17.26 12.42 4.10
C LEU A 619 -16.13 11.78 4.91
N VAL A 620 -15.94 10.46 4.83
CA VAL A 620 -14.83 9.70 5.43
C VAL A 620 -13.50 10.07 4.76
N ALA A 621 -13.49 10.27 3.43
CA ALA A 621 -12.32 10.75 2.69
C ALA A 621 -12.03 12.25 2.96
N GLN A 622 -13.07 13.07 3.18
CA GLN A 622 -12.96 14.47 3.62
C GLN A 622 -12.66 14.57 5.13
N GLN A 623 -12.86 13.50 5.90
CA GLN A 623 -12.51 13.35 7.31
C GLN A 623 -11.08 12.82 7.53
N ARG A 624 -10.23 12.82 6.50
CA ARG A 624 -8.78 12.70 6.72
C ARG A 624 -8.00 13.83 6.08
N PRO A 625 -8.01 15.00 6.72
CA PRO A 625 -6.80 15.77 6.84
C PRO A 625 -6.13 15.43 8.19
N ASP A 626 -4.82 15.47 8.19
CA ASP A 626 -3.89 15.39 9.33
C ASP A 626 -4.13 16.55 10.33
N ARG A 627 -5.33 16.67 10.93
CA ARG A 627 -5.79 17.92 11.59
C ARG A 627 -6.01 17.78 13.09
N GLY A 628 -4.98 17.30 13.79
CA GLY A 628 -4.85 17.56 15.21
C GLY A 628 -3.54 18.24 15.52
N VAL A 629 -2.47 17.50 15.23
CA VAL A 629 -1.08 17.86 15.46
C VAL A 629 -0.54 18.63 14.26
N THR A 630 0.10 19.76 14.51
CA THR A 630 0.68 20.65 13.50
C THR A 630 2.19 20.48 13.41
N ALA A 631 2.81 20.99 12.35
CA ALA A 631 4.28 21.07 12.28
C ALA A 631 4.89 21.87 13.45
N GLU A 632 4.16 22.88 13.96
CA GLU A 632 4.55 23.64 15.15
C GLU A 632 4.54 22.79 16.42
N ASP A 633 3.55 21.89 16.58
CA ASP A 633 3.54 20.93 17.68
C ASP A 633 4.73 19.98 17.62
N HIS A 634 5.02 19.45 16.42
CA HIS A 634 6.18 18.58 16.23
C HIS A 634 7.49 19.32 16.52
N ALA A 635 7.63 20.57 16.07
CA ALA A 635 8.79 21.39 16.37
C ALA A 635 8.93 21.66 17.88
N PHE A 636 7.82 21.97 18.55
CA PHE A 636 7.77 22.17 19.99
C PHE A 636 8.19 20.92 20.76
N PHE A 637 7.59 19.75 20.47
CA PHE A 637 7.95 18.51 21.17
C PHE A 637 9.40 18.11 20.88
N ASN A 638 9.88 18.30 19.65
CA ASN A 638 11.31 18.10 19.36
C ASN A 638 12.21 19.03 20.18
N SER A 639 11.81 20.29 20.39
CA SER A 639 12.58 21.25 21.21
C SER A 639 12.65 20.88 22.70
N LEU A 640 11.70 20.08 23.19
CA LEU A 640 11.68 19.59 24.57
C LEU A 640 12.35 18.23 24.75
N ARG A 641 12.61 17.50 23.67
CA ARG A 641 13.17 16.16 23.74
C ARG A 641 14.53 16.18 24.44
N ASN A 642 14.67 15.40 25.50
CA ASN A 642 15.90 15.33 26.32
C ASN A 642 16.40 16.68 26.86
N ARG A 643 15.55 17.72 26.88
CA ARG A 643 15.94 19.08 27.31
C ARG A 643 16.37 19.12 28.78
N TYR A 644 15.83 18.23 29.61
CA TYR A 644 16.10 18.17 31.04
C TYR A 644 16.84 16.89 31.43
N LYS A 645 17.69 16.39 30.52
CA LYS A 645 18.41 15.13 30.71
C LYS A 645 19.17 15.09 32.04
N GLY A 646 18.90 14.07 32.85
CA GLY A 646 19.58 13.86 34.14
C GLY A 646 19.06 14.72 35.29
N GLN A 647 18.04 15.54 35.07
CA GLN A 647 17.39 16.32 36.12
C GLN A 647 16.22 15.53 36.74
N ARG A 648 15.67 16.09 37.83
CA ARG A 648 14.42 15.63 38.42
C ARG A 648 13.23 16.50 38.02
N CYS A 649 12.02 15.95 38.13
CA CYS A 649 10.77 16.71 38.05
C CYS A 649 9.71 16.18 39.00
N PHE A 650 8.63 16.93 39.14
CA PHE A 650 7.48 16.55 39.97
C PHE A 650 6.20 16.42 39.13
N VAL A 651 5.50 15.30 39.26
CA VAL A 651 4.18 15.06 38.66
C VAL A 651 3.12 15.13 39.73
N LEU A 652 2.23 16.11 39.62
CA LEU A 652 1.26 16.45 40.65
C LEU A 652 -0.11 15.84 40.35
N GLY A 653 -0.64 15.11 41.33
CA GLY A 653 -2.06 14.80 41.41
C GLY A 653 -2.84 15.95 42.03
N ASN A 654 -4.11 15.70 42.36
CA ASN A 654 -4.98 16.66 43.03
C ASN A 654 -5.64 16.04 44.29
N GLY A 655 -5.05 14.98 44.84
CA GLY A 655 -5.58 14.24 45.99
C GLY A 655 -5.46 15.00 47.31
N PRO A 656 -6.22 14.62 48.35
CA PRO A 656 -6.24 15.28 49.66
C PRO A 656 -4.90 15.46 50.36
N SER A 657 -3.89 14.66 50.04
CA SER A 657 -2.55 14.77 50.64
C SER A 657 -1.73 15.97 50.15
N LEU A 658 -2.16 16.62 49.06
CA LEU A 658 -1.53 17.84 48.54
C LEU A 658 -1.96 19.07 49.35
N SER A 659 -1.02 19.97 49.63
CA SER A 659 -1.31 21.27 50.25
C SER A 659 -0.66 22.42 49.49
N VAL A 660 -1.18 23.65 49.69
CA VAL A 660 -0.56 24.87 49.15
C VAL A 660 0.88 25.04 49.66
N GLY A 661 1.16 24.62 50.90
CA GLY A 661 2.51 24.62 51.46
C GLY A 661 3.49 23.74 50.66
N ASP A 662 3.03 22.63 50.10
CA ASP A 662 3.87 21.78 49.25
C ASP A 662 4.18 22.46 47.91
N LEU A 663 3.21 23.17 47.33
CA LEU A 663 3.39 23.91 46.08
C LEU A 663 4.39 25.07 46.24
N GLU A 664 4.38 25.73 47.38
CA GLU A 664 5.36 26.78 47.73
C GLU A 664 6.80 26.26 47.72
N LEU A 665 7.02 25.01 48.16
CA LEU A 665 8.33 24.36 48.15
C LEU A 665 8.82 24.00 46.73
N LEU A 666 7.91 23.89 45.76
CA LEU A 666 8.22 23.48 44.38
C LEU A 666 8.42 24.65 43.40
N LYS A 667 8.49 25.89 43.88
CA LYS A 667 8.65 27.09 43.02
C LYS A 667 9.90 27.09 42.13
N SER A 668 10.96 26.39 42.54
CA SER A 668 12.20 26.25 41.77
C SER A 668 12.31 24.95 40.97
N GLU A 669 11.27 24.12 40.96
CA GLU A 669 11.29 22.79 40.35
C GLU A 669 10.47 22.76 39.04
N ILE A 670 10.82 21.84 38.13
CA ILE A 670 9.98 21.57 36.96
C ILE A 670 8.80 20.70 37.39
N THR A 671 7.59 21.21 37.15
CA THR A 671 6.36 20.59 37.63
C THR A 671 5.36 20.35 36.51
N PHE A 672 4.72 19.18 36.55
CA PHE A 672 3.59 18.80 35.71
C PHE A 672 2.34 18.75 36.59
N ALA A 673 1.31 19.52 36.23
CA ALA A 673 0.04 19.49 36.94
C ALA A 673 -1.14 19.47 35.97
N ALA A 674 -2.33 19.14 36.46
CA ALA A 674 -3.46 18.88 35.60
C ALA A 674 -4.82 19.25 36.20
N ASN A 675 -5.84 19.25 35.35
CA ASN A 675 -7.24 19.43 35.73
C ASN A 675 -7.44 20.71 36.55
N LYS A 676 -8.13 20.66 37.69
CA LYS A 676 -8.50 21.84 38.46
C LYS A 676 -7.45 22.30 39.49
N ILE A 677 -6.17 21.99 39.27
CA ILE A 677 -5.07 22.51 40.12
C ILE A 677 -5.08 24.03 40.23
N TYR A 678 -5.60 24.73 39.21
CA TYR A 678 -5.72 26.18 39.16
C TYR A 678 -6.61 26.78 40.27
N LEU A 679 -7.41 25.97 40.97
CA LEU A 679 -8.28 26.47 42.04
C LEU A 679 -7.50 27.08 43.21
N CYS A 680 -6.26 26.67 43.44
CA CYS A 680 -5.41 27.23 44.49
C CYS A 680 -4.59 28.45 44.07
N PHE A 681 -4.71 28.93 42.82
CA PHE A 681 -3.83 29.98 42.28
C PHE A 681 -4.00 31.36 42.92
N ASP A 682 -5.09 31.57 43.66
CA ASP A 682 -5.32 32.78 44.47
C ASP A 682 -4.66 32.67 45.87
N GLU A 683 -4.26 31.46 46.28
CA GLU A 683 -3.61 31.18 47.57
C GLU A 683 -2.07 31.12 47.45
N THR A 684 -1.54 31.04 46.23
CA THR A 684 -0.09 30.93 45.97
C THR A 684 0.32 31.54 44.63
N ASP A 685 1.53 32.10 44.57
CA ASP A 685 2.17 32.55 43.33
C ASP A 685 2.75 31.41 42.48
N TRP A 686 2.76 30.18 43.00
CA TRP A 686 3.25 29.00 42.28
C TRP A 686 2.40 28.71 41.03
N ARG A 687 3.06 28.35 39.92
CA ARG A 687 2.41 27.91 38.68
C ARG A 687 3.13 26.69 38.14
N PRO A 688 2.41 25.69 37.59
CA PRO A 688 3.06 24.52 37.02
C PRO A 688 3.86 24.89 35.77
N THR A 689 4.99 24.23 35.54
CA THR A 689 5.74 24.41 34.28
C THR A 689 4.94 23.91 33.09
N PHE A 690 4.35 22.72 33.25
CA PHE A 690 3.49 22.08 32.26
C PHE A 690 2.11 21.79 32.84
N TYR A 691 1.08 22.20 32.12
CA TYR A 691 -0.32 21.98 32.49
C TYR A 691 -1.02 21.07 31.47
N SER A 692 -1.84 20.13 31.93
CA SER A 692 -2.54 19.19 31.05
C SER A 692 -3.97 18.82 31.50
N VAL A 693 -4.80 18.41 30.55
CA VAL A 693 -6.15 17.87 30.75
C VAL A 693 -6.38 16.79 29.72
N GLU A 694 -6.98 15.67 30.14
CA GLU A 694 -7.26 14.52 29.28
C GLU A 694 -8.67 13.95 29.47
N ASP A 695 -9.37 14.31 30.55
CA ASP A 695 -10.76 13.92 30.79
C ASP A 695 -11.73 14.87 30.06
N LEU A 696 -12.62 14.28 29.26
CA LEU A 696 -13.59 15.02 28.44
C LEU A 696 -14.62 15.80 29.28
N LEU A 697 -15.07 15.27 30.42
CA LEU A 697 -16.00 15.99 31.29
C LEU A 697 -15.31 17.17 31.97
N VAL A 698 -14.04 17.02 32.39
CA VAL A 698 -13.25 18.14 32.91
C VAL A 698 -13.07 19.21 31.84
N ALA A 699 -12.70 18.84 30.62
CA ALA A 699 -12.54 19.77 29.50
C ALA A 699 -13.85 20.49 29.14
N GLN A 700 -15.01 19.83 29.29
CA GLN A 700 -16.33 20.41 29.04
C GLN A 700 -16.78 21.33 30.19
N ASN A 701 -16.71 20.85 31.44
CA ASN A 701 -17.22 21.54 32.62
C ASN A 701 -16.38 22.77 32.98
N CYS A 702 -15.06 22.72 32.73
CA CYS A 702 -14.10 23.73 33.17
C CYS A 702 -13.39 24.42 31.99
N ARG A 703 -14.02 24.41 30.81
CA ARG A 703 -13.42 24.93 29.58
C ARG A 703 -12.88 26.35 29.74
N ALA A 704 -13.67 27.25 30.32
CA ALA A 704 -13.31 28.67 30.40
C ALA A 704 -12.09 28.88 31.30
N GLU A 705 -12.08 28.20 32.44
CA GLU A 705 -11.01 28.22 33.43
C GLU A 705 -9.72 27.61 32.87
N ILE A 706 -9.82 26.44 32.22
CA ILE A 706 -8.67 25.78 31.57
C ILE A 706 -8.05 26.68 30.52
N LEU A 707 -8.86 27.37 29.70
CA LEU A 707 -8.36 28.32 28.70
C LEU A 707 -7.73 29.55 29.33
N ALA A 708 -8.22 30.00 30.49
CA ALA A 708 -7.72 31.18 31.21
C ALA A 708 -6.40 30.94 31.97
N VAL A 709 -6.05 29.69 32.27
CA VAL A 709 -4.77 29.36 32.92
C VAL A 709 -3.60 29.92 32.09
N ASP A 710 -2.77 30.77 32.69
CA ASP A 710 -1.63 31.41 32.05
C ASP A 710 -0.31 31.07 32.75
N ARG A 711 0.81 31.69 32.31
CA ARG A 711 2.16 31.48 32.88
C ARG A 711 2.62 30.01 32.94
N THR A 712 2.07 29.17 32.07
CA THR A 712 2.37 27.74 31.96
C THR A 712 2.35 27.31 30.49
N THR A 713 3.07 26.22 30.19
CA THR A 713 3.01 25.57 28.88
C THR A 713 1.99 24.45 28.91
N LYS A 714 1.01 24.47 28.01
CA LYS A 714 -0.09 23.51 28.02
C LYS A 714 0.12 22.42 26.98
N ILE A 715 0.13 21.17 27.42
CA ILE A 715 0.29 20.00 26.56
C ILE A 715 -0.98 19.17 26.66
N PHE A 716 -1.65 18.91 25.55
CA PHE A 716 -2.87 18.12 25.48
C PHE A 716 -2.71 16.97 24.49
N ALA A 717 -3.54 15.94 24.61
CA ALA A 717 -3.75 14.99 23.53
C ALA A 717 -4.71 15.59 22.48
N ASP A 718 -4.52 15.28 21.20
CA ASP A 718 -5.24 15.92 20.09
C ASP A 718 -6.76 15.69 20.09
N HIS A 719 -7.25 14.66 20.78
CA HIS A 719 -8.70 14.47 21.01
C HIS A 719 -9.33 15.55 21.89
N MET A 720 -8.53 16.38 22.58
CA MET A 720 -9.01 17.54 23.33
C MET A 720 -9.32 18.75 22.45
N LEU A 721 -8.84 18.80 21.20
CA LEU A 721 -9.01 19.96 20.30
C LEU A 721 -10.46 20.47 20.14
N PRO A 722 -11.49 19.61 20.08
CA PRO A 722 -12.88 20.08 20.00
C PRO A 722 -13.34 20.89 21.22
N TYR A 723 -12.72 20.68 22.38
CA TYR A 723 -13.11 21.29 23.66
C TYR A 723 -12.17 22.42 24.07
N LEU A 724 -10.87 22.20 23.87
CA LEU A 724 -9.81 23.14 24.17
C LEU A 724 -9.19 23.56 22.84
N PRO A 725 -9.65 24.67 22.22
CA PRO A 725 -9.04 25.16 20.99
C PRO A 725 -7.63 25.70 21.25
N ARG A 726 -6.80 25.68 20.21
CA ARG A 726 -5.38 26.06 20.26
C ARG A 726 -5.20 27.54 20.62
N GLN A 727 -4.26 27.81 21.53
CA GLN A 727 -3.74 29.13 21.92
C GLN A 727 -2.21 29.12 21.84
N ALA A 728 -1.55 30.27 22.00
CA ALA A 728 -0.10 30.41 21.82
C ALA A 728 0.74 29.48 22.72
N ASN A 729 0.25 29.14 23.90
CA ASN A 729 0.89 28.20 24.84
C ASN A 729 0.31 26.78 24.78
N HIS A 730 -0.49 26.43 23.77
CA HIS A 730 -1.11 25.10 23.63
C HIS A 730 -0.38 24.27 22.58
N HIS A 731 -0.02 23.05 22.98
CA HIS A 731 0.61 22.06 22.12
C HIS A 731 -0.13 20.74 22.22
N TYR A 732 -0.34 20.07 21.08
CA TYR A 732 -1.17 18.85 21.00
C TYR A 732 -0.34 17.68 20.50
N ALA A 733 -0.18 16.68 21.35
CA ALA A 733 0.39 15.38 20.99
C ALA A 733 -0.70 14.48 20.42
N ARG A 734 -0.36 13.63 19.46
CA ARG A 734 -1.31 12.67 18.88
C ARG A 734 -1.81 11.71 19.97
N TRP A 735 -3.11 11.50 20.09
CA TRP A 735 -3.66 10.50 21.00
C TRP A 735 -3.46 9.10 20.41
N LEU A 736 -2.73 8.24 21.13
CA LEU A 736 -2.38 6.90 20.67
C LEU A 736 -3.29 5.81 21.24
N PRO A 737 -3.56 4.73 20.48
CA PRO A 737 -4.22 3.54 21.02
C PRO A 737 -3.46 2.95 22.23
N PRO A 738 -4.19 2.31 23.17
CA PRO A 738 -5.64 2.14 23.21
C PRO A 738 -6.37 3.44 23.61
N MET A 739 -7.34 3.86 22.79
CA MET A 739 -8.13 5.08 23.01
C MET A 739 -9.41 4.83 23.84
N ASP A 740 -9.52 3.66 24.46
CA ASP A 740 -10.63 3.35 25.34
C ASP A 740 -10.19 2.54 26.57
N ASN A 741 -11.02 2.62 27.61
CA ASN A 741 -10.73 2.02 28.92
C ASN A 741 -11.01 0.50 28.95
N ARG A 742 -11.45 -0.11 27.84
CA ARG A 742 -11.81 -1.53 27.75
C ARG A 742 -10.64 -2.40 27.32
N SER A 743 -9.60 -1.81 26.71
CA SER A 743 -8.40 -2.56 26.31
C SER A 743 -7.66 -3.14 27.52
N PRO A 744 -7.29 -4.43 27.49
CA PRO A 744 -6.40 -5.02 28.50
C PRO A 744 -4.92 -4.66 28.25
N PHE A 745 -4.58 -4.12 27.08
CA PHE A 745 -3.22 -3.73 26.71
C PHE A 745 -2.89 -2.31 27.21
N ARG A 746 -1.63 -2.05 27.53
CA ARG A 746 -1.09 -0.74 27.91
C ARG A 746 0.15 -0.45 27.07
N GLU A 747 0.32 0.82 26.73
CA GLU A 747 1.44 1.33 25.94
C GLU A 747 1.99 2.58 26.63
N PHE A 748 3.30 2.82 26.50
CA PHE A 748 3.98 3.97 27.11
C PHE A 748 4.84 4.67 26.06
N SER A 749 4.53 5.93 25.76
CA SER A 749 5.29 6.72 24.80
C SER A 749 6.52 7.37 25.43
N THR A 750 7.68 7.18 24.81
CA THR A 750 8.92 7.91 25.11
C THR A 750 9.11 9.11 24.19
N ASP A 751 8.14 9.38 23.32
CA ASP A 751 8.27 10.34 22.24
C ASP A 751 6.93 11.03 21.92
N LEU A 752 6.75 12.23 22.46
CA LEU A 752 5.54 13.02 22.24
C LEU A 752 5.35 13.47 20.78
N THR A 753 6.37 13.41 19.93
CA THR A 753 6.20 13.67 18.48
C THR A 753 5.48 12.53 17.77
N LYS A 754 5.52 11.31 18.33
CA LYS A 754 4.76 10.14 17.86
C LYS A 754 3.36 10.13 18.44
N GLY A 755 3.24 10.60 19.69
CA GLY A 755 1.98 10.76 20.39
C GLY A 755 2.09 10.39 21.86
N ILE A 756 0.95 10.30 22.53
CA ILE A 756 0.82 10.02 23.96
C ILE A 756 -0.24 8.94 24.18
N CYS A 757 0.09 7.95 25.01
CA CYS A 757 -0.78 6.80 25.26
C CYS A 757 -1.63 7.03 26.51
N TRP A 758 -2.90 6.62 26.46
CA TRP A 758 -3.78 6.77 27.61
C TRP A 758 -3.62 5.63 28.62
N GLY A 759 -3.48 5.98 29.90
CA GLY A 759 -3.34 5.04 31.02
C GLY A 759 -4.43 5.13 32.07
N SER A 760 -5.64 5.58 31.70
CA SER A 760 -6.78 5.81 32.61
C SER A 760 -6.60 6.98 33.62
N SER A 761 -5.47 7.70 33.58
CA SER A 761 -5.24 8.92 34.38
C SER A 761 -4.26 9.85 33.66
N ILE A 762 -4.51 11.16 33.77
CA ILE A 762 -3.63 12.19 33.19
C ILE A 762 -2.21 12.14 33.76
N THR A 763 -2.02 11.69 35.00
CA THR A 763 -0.67 11.56 35.57
C THR A 763 0.15 10.50 34.84
N TYR A 764 -0.48 9.47 34.26
CA TYR A 764 0.22 8.49 33.42
C TYR A 764 0.74 9.14 32.13
N SER A 765 -0.06 10.03 31.54
CA SER A 765 0.34 10.85 30.39
C SER A 765 1.47 11.83 30.78
N MET A 766 1.41 12.44 31.97
CA MET A 766 2.49 13.30 32.47
C MET A 766 3.81 12.56 32.73
N LEU A 767 3.79 11.28 33.13
CA LEU A 767 5.00 10.45 33.21
C LEU A 767 5.65 10.29 31.83
N GLN A 768 4.87 10.04 30.78
CA GLN A 768 5.37 9.96 29.40
C GLN A 768 5.97 11.30 28.93
N MET A 769 5.33 12.41 29.31
CA MET A 769 5.86 13.75 29.02
C MET A 769 7.23 13.96 29.69
N ALA A 770 7.37 13.60 30.96
CA ALA A 770 8.65 13.70 31.67
C ALA A 770 9.74 12.82 31.02
N VAL A 771 9.42 11.58 30.64
CA VAL A 771 10.36 10.67 29.97
C VAL A 771 10.80 11.21 28.61
N HIS A 772 9.88 11.73 27.79
CA HIS A 772 10.20 12.39 26.51
C HIS A 772 11.20 13.54 26.69
N MET A 773 11.06 14.29 27.79
CA MET A 773 11.93 15.43 28.10
C MET A 773 13.28 15.04 28.75
N GLY A 774 13.49 13.75 29.04
CA GLY A 774 14.76 13.18 29.49
C GLY A 774 14.98 13.17 31.00
N PHE A 775 13.96 13.44 31.83
CA PHE A 775 14.11 13.37 33.28
C PHE A 775 14.53 11.96 33.73
N SER A 776 15.47 11.88 34.68
CA SER A 776 15.96 10.60 35.23
C SER A 776 15.33 10.27 36.59
N GLU A 777 14.79 11.27 37.29
CA GLU A 777 14.11 11.11 38.57
C GLU A 777 12.75 11.83 38.50
N ILE A 778 11.66 11.11 38.76
CA ILE A 778 10.30 11.65 38.71
C ILE A 778 9.64 11.43 40.07
N TYR A 779 9.19 12.50 40.71
CA TYR A 779 8.55 12.48 42.02
C TYR A 779 7.05 12.75 41.88
N ILE A 780 6.23 11.81 42.31
CA ILE A 780 4.77 11.94 42.31
C ILE A 780 4.33 12.53 43.65
N LEU A 781 3.50 13.56 43.61
CA LEU A 781 2.98 14.24 44.81
C LEU A 781 1.47 14.48 44.67
N GLY A 782 0.71 14.29 45.75
CA GLY A 782 -0.74 14.50 45.74
C GLY A 782 -1.52 13.43 44.96
N LEU A 783 -0.98 12.21 44.83
CA LEU A 783 -1.65 11.09 44.15
C LEU A 783 -2.08 10.03 45.18
N ASP A 784 -3.23 10.26 45.79
CA ASP A 784 -3.65 9.48 46.97
C ASP A 784 -4.24 8.11 46.63
N HIS A 785 -4.69 7.90 45.39
CA HIS A 785 -5.25 6.64 44.90
C HIS A 785 -6.39 6.07 45.77
N SER A 786 -7.21 6.94 46.36
CA SER A 786 -8.35 6.59 47.21
C SER A 786 -9.53 7.49 46.88
N TYR A 787 -10.69 6.91 46.55
CA TYR A 787 -11.89 7.66 46.17
C TYR A 787 -13.11 7.17 46.94
N VAL A 788 -13.95 8.11 47.38
CA VAL A 788 -15.29 7.89 47.92
C VAL A 788 -16.28 8.05 46.78
N GLU A 789 -17.02 6.99 46.48
CA GLU A 789 -18.04 6.98 45.43
C GLU A 789 -19.36 7.57 45.96
N PRO A 790 -19.99 8.54 45.25
CA PRO A 790 -21.30 9.06 45.61
C PRO A 790 -22.40 8.03 45.33
N SER A 791 -23.55 8.19 45.98
CA SER A 791 -24.67 7.26 45.83
C SER A 791 -25.41 7.41 44.50
N THR A 792 -25.30 8.58 43.86
CA THR A 792 -26.08 8.95 42.67
C THR A 792 -25.32 8.74 41.35
N LYS A 793 -25.96 8.06 40.39
CA LYS A 793 -25.43 7.77 39.04
C LYS A 793 -26.45 8.10 37.96
N GLU A 794 -26.05 8.81 36.91
CA GLU A 794 -26.93 9.18 35.79
C GLU A 794 -26.20 9.10 34.44
N GLY A 795 -26.78 8.34 33.50
CA GLY A 795 -26.24 8.21 32.12
C GLY A 795 -24.80 7.66 32.06
N GLY A 796 -24.40 6.81 33.00
CA GLY A 796 -23.05 6.24 33.07
C GLY A 796 -21.99 7.13 33.74
N ALA A 797 -22.35 8.32 34.22
CA ALA A 797 -21.50 9.20 35.01
C ALA A 797 -21.93 9.22 36.48
N LEU A 798 -20.99 9.52 37.38
CA LEU A 798 -21.26 9.77 38.78
C LEU A 798 -21.67 11.24 38.99
N ILE A 799 -22.58 11.49 39.93
CA ILE A 799 -23.00 12.85 40.31
C ILE A 799 -22.37 13.20 41.65
N SER A 800 -21.62 14.30 41.74
CA SER A 800 -21.01 14.74 42.99
C SER A 800 -22.08 15.18 44.01
N GLU A 801 -21.91 14.78 45.27
CA GLU A 801 -22.69 15.23 46.43
C GLU A 801 -21.95 16.34 47.22
N GLY A 802 -20.81 16.81 46.70
CA GLY A 802 -19.82 17.62 47.39
C GLY A 802 -18.41 17.04 47.24
N GLU A 803 -17.37 17.87 47.39
CA GLU A 803 -15.97 17.44 47.24
C GLU A 803 -15.44 16.76 48.51
N VAL A 804 -14.82 15.58 48.33
CA VAL A 804 -14.21 14.76 49.39
C VAL A 804 -12.96 14.00 48.94
N ASN A 805 -12.65 14.05 47.65
CA ASN A 805 -11.67 13.24 46.94
C ASN A 805 -10.46 14.04 46.45
N HIS A 806 -10.43 15.37 46.66
CA HIS A 806 -9.40 16.28 46.18
C HIS A 806 -9.05 17.32 47.25
N PHE A 807 -7.88 17.95 47.11
CA PHE A 807 -7.35 18.87 48.11
C PHE A 807 -8.13 20.19 48.23
N HIS A 808 -8.78 20.65 47.16
CA HIS A 808 -9.50 21.93 47.14
C HIS A 808 -11.01 21.72 47.33
N PRO A 809 -11.69 22.43 48.25
CA PRO A 809 -13.11 22.20 48.56
C PRO A 809 -14.05 22.46 47.39
N GLU A 810 -13.67 23.34 46.45
CA GLU A 810 -14.45 23.63 45.24
C GLU A 810 -14.12 22.72 44.04
N TYR A 811 -13.34 21.64 44.23
CA TYR A 811 -12.91 20.81 43.11
C TYR A 811 -14.09 20.09 42.43
N ARG A 812 -15.12 19.67 43.17
CA ARG A 812 -16.41 19.23 42.62
C ARG A 812 -17.57 19.83 43.39
N LYS A 813 -18.44 20.51 42.65
CA LYS A 813 -19.67 21.08 43.19
C LYS A 813 -20.78 20.03 43.21
N PRO A 814 -21.73 20.11 44.16
CA PRO A 814 -22.92 19.27 44.13
C PRO A 814 -23.63 19.34 42.77
N GLY A 815 -23.93 18.17 42.20
CA GLY A 815 -24.54 18.05 40.86
C GLY A 815 -23.55 17.91 39.69
N GLU A 816 -22.24 18.08 39.91
CA GLU A 816 -21.25 17.94 38.84
C GLU A 816 -21.07 16.47 38.41
N ARG A 817 -21.06 16.23 37.10
CA ARG A 817 -20.84 14.91 36.49
C ARG A 817 -19.36 14.59 36.39
N TRP A 818 -18.95 13.38 36.79
CA TRP A 818 -17.56 12.91 36.69
C TRP A 818 -17.44 11.41 36.39
N HIS A 819 -16.27 10.99 35.91
CA HIS A 819 -15.94 9.59 35.67
C HIS A 819 -15.28 8.97 36.91
N TYR A 820 -15.76 7.80 37.34
CA TYR A 820 -15.09 7.04 38.39
C TYR A 820 -13.77 6.45 37.89
N PRO A 821 -12.64 6.64 38.59
CA PRO A 821 -11.39 5.97 38.25
C PRO A 821 -11.49 4.49 38.61
N VAL A 822 -11.32 3.62 37.61
CA VAL A 822 -11.30 2.17 37.82
C VAL A 822 -9.92 1.78 38.37
N LEU A 823 -9.84 1.62 39.70
CA LEU A 823 -8.56 1.47 40.43
C LEU A 823 -7.69 0.32 39.92
N ASP A 824 -8.23 -0.89 39.77
CA ASP A 824 -7.47 -2.05 39.25
C ASP A 824 -6.78 -1.77 37.90
N ARG A 825 -7.43 -0.98 37.04
CA ARG A 825 -6.89 -0.60 35.72
C ARG A 825 -5.81 0.45 35.84
N LEU A 826 -5.98 1.37 36.79
CA LEU A 826 -5.04 2.43 37.06
C LEU A 826 -3.76 1.87 37.70
N GLU A 827 -3.89 0.90 38.60
CA GLU A 827 -2.77 0.12 39.15
C GLU A 827 -2.02 -0.61 38.03
N HIS A 828 -2.73 -1.30 37.13
CA HIS A 828 -2.09 -1.94 35.98
C HIS A 828 -1.33 -0.93 35.10
N SER A 829 -1.91 0.24 34.83
CA SER A 829 -1.22 1.30 34.09
C SER A 829 0.05 1.74 34.83
N TYR A 830 -0.01 2.05 36.11
CA TYR A 830 1.17 2.50 36.86
C TYR A 830 2.24 1.42 36.97
N GLN A 831 1.86 0.15 37.12
CA GLN A 831 2.82 -0.96 37.12
C GLN A 831 3.55 -1.02 35.78
N PHE A 832 2.80 -0.89 34.68
CA PHE A 832 3.39 -0.84 33.34
C PHE A 832 4.33 0.37 33.17
N ALA A 833 3.94 1.56 33.64
CA ALA A 833 4.80 2.74 33.61
C ALA A 833 6.08 2.53 34.42
N LYS A 834 5.97 1.94 35.61
CA LYS A 834 7.13 1.62 36.46
C LYS A 834 8.11 0.72 35.73
N ASP A 835 7.63 -0.43 35.23
CA ASP A 835 8.48 -1.42 34.56
C ASP A 835 9.15 -0.80 33.31
N TYR A 836 8.42 0.04 32.58
CA TYR A 836 8.94 0.73 31.40
C TYR A 836 9.98 1.80 31.75
N CYS A 837 9.72 2.62 32.78
CA CYS A 837 10.67 3.62 33.27
C CYS A 837 11.96 2.96 33.79
N GLU A 838 11.84 1.87 34.56
CA GLU A 838 12.99 1.11 35.06
C GLU A 838 13.84 0.55 33.91
N ALA A 839 13.21 0.03 32.85
CA ALA A 839 13.91 -0.43 31.66
C ALA A 839 14.68 0.70 30.92
N LEU A 840 14.25 1.95 31.07
CA LEU A 840 14.92 3.14 30.54
C LEU A 840 15.94 3.77 31.50
N GLY A 841 16.07 3.23 32.72
CA GLY A 841 16.89 3.81 33.78
C GLY A 841 16.31 5.08 34.41
N VAL A 842 15.00 5.29 34.28
CA VAL A 842 14.27 6.40 34.92
C VAL A 842 13.66 5.91 36.22
N GLN A 843 13.93 6.62 37.32
CA GLN A 843 13.40 6.30 38.64
C GLN A 843 12.14 7.11 38.93
N VAL A 844 11.09 6.45 39.42
CA VAL A 844 9.82 7.09 39.78
C VAL A 844 9.51 6.82 41.24
N TYR A 845 9.31 7.88 42.02
CA TYR A 845 9.06 7.82 43.46
C TYR A 845 7.72 8.44 43.83
N ASN A 846 7.10 7.97 44.92
CA ASN A 846 5.90 8.58 45.50
C ASN A 846 6.27 9.40 46.74
N ALA A 847 6.19 10.73 46.64
CA ALA A 847 6.45 11.69 47.71
C ALA A 847 5.16 12.17 48.41
N SER A 848 4.01 11.56 48.12
CA SER A 848 2.74 11.90 48.76
C SER A 848 2.73 11.45 50.22
N ARG A 849 2.45 12.36 51.17
CA ARG A 849 2.39 12.05 52.62
C ARG A 849 1.40 10.92 52.93
N VAL A 850 0.27 10.90 52.22
CA VAL A 850 -0.75 9.86 52.31
C VAL A 850 -1.10 9.41 50.90
N SER A 851 -1.04 8.10 50.64
CA SER A 851 -1.41 7.50 49.37
C SER A 851 -1.74 6.03 49.57
N LYS A 852 -2.56 5.43 48.72
CA LYS A 852 -2.75 3.98 48.60
C LYS A 852 -2.02 3.40 47.37
N LEU A 853 -1.30 4.24 46.62
CA LEU A 853 -0.50 3.79 45.48
C LEU A 853 0.85 3.26 45.96
N GLU A 854 0.95 1.94 46.09
CA GLU A 854 2.16 1.25 46.57
C GLU A 854 3.12 0.81 45.44
N ILE A 855 2.77 1.07 44.18
CA ILE A 855 3.56 0.64 43.02
C ILE A 855 4.93 1.33 43.00
N PHE A 856 4.97 2.63 43.28
CA PHE A 856 6.21 3.41 43.27
C PHE A 856 6.80 3.50 44.69
N PRO A 857 8.14 3.35 44.85
CA PRO A 857 8.79 3.48 46.15
C PRO A 857 8.49 4.83 46.82
N ARG A 858 8.21 4.80 48.13
CA ARG A 858 7.91 6.00 48.92
C ARG A 858 9.17 6.75 49.34
N VAL A 859 9.09 8.07 49.33
CA VAL A 859 10.14 8.98 49.81
C VAL A 859 9.51 10.14 50.58
N ASP A 860 10.27 10.76 51.49
CA ASP A 860 9.84 11.98 52.17
C ASP A 860 10.14 13.21 51.30
N LEU A 861 9.17 14.12 51.16
CA LEU A 861 9.30 15.31 50.32
C LEU A 861 10.40 16.26 50.84
N ASP A 862 10.48 16.46 52.15
CA ASP A 862 11.45 17.38 52.75
C ASP A 862 12.88 16.83 52.58
N ASP A 863 13.07 15.52 52.73
CA ASP A 863 14.36 14.86 52.48
C ASP A 863 14.82 14.99 51.02
N VAL A 864 13.89 14.84 50.07
CA VAL A 864 14.16 14.99 48.64
C VAL A 864 14.63 16.41 48.33
N LEU A 865 14.00 17.43 48.92
CA LEU A 865 14.32 18.83 48.69
C LEU A 865 15.61 19.27 49.42
N GLN A 866 15.88 18.75 50.62
CA GLN A 866 17.09 19.09 51.41
C GLN A 866 18.38 18.52 50.82
N ASN A 867 18.35 17.30 50.26
CA ASN A 867 19.51 16.68 49.60
C ASN A 867 20.04 17.47 48.38
N THR A 868 19.27 18.45 47.91
CA THR A 868 19.64 19.32 46.78
C THR A 868 20.46 20.54 47.22
N GLN A 869 20.21 21.07 48.43
CA GLN A 869 20.98 22.21 48.96
C GLN A 869 22.43 21.82 49.29
N ILE A 870 22.68 20.57 49.71
CA ILE A 870 24.02 20.07 50.05
C ILE A 870 24.88 19.79 48.81
N LYS A 871 24.27 19.41 47.67
CA LYS A 871 25.01 19.18 46.41
C LYS A 871 25.45 20.48 45.72
N ASN A 872 24.70 21.58 45.87
CA ASN A 872 25.04 22.86 45.26
C ASN A 872 26.08 23.68 46.06
N SER A 873 26.34 23.35 47.33
CA SER A 873 27.36 24.01 48.16
C SER A 873 28.79 23.47 47.99
N ASN A 874 29.00 22.44 47.14
CA ASN A 874 30.30 21.79 46.93
C ASN A 874 30.92 22.02 45.54
N CYS A 875 30.49 23.04 44.80
CA CYS A 875 31.20 23.51 43.60
C CYS A 875 32.10 24.71 43.99
N PRO A 876 33.43 24.65 43.83
CA PRO A 876 34.28 25.83 44.01
C PRO A 876 34.01 26.84 42.88
N ASP A 877 33.99 28.12 43.25
CA ASP A 877 33.82 29.30 42.37
C ASP A 877 34.67 29.30 41.08
#